data_AF-I6CQM3-F1
#
_entry.id   AF-I6CQM3-F1
#
_cell.length_a   1.000
_cell.length_b   1.000
_cell.length_c   1.000
_cell.angle_alpha   90.00
_cell.angle_beta   90.00
_cell.angle_gamma   90.00
#
_symmetry.space_group_name_H-M   'P 1'
#
loop_
_entity.id
_entity.type
_entity.pdbx_description
1 polymer ?
#
loop_
_entity_poly.entity_id
_entity_poly.type
_entity_poly.pdbx_seq_one_letter_code
_entity_poly.pdbx_strand_id
1 'polypeptide(L)'
;MLKLFSAFRKNKIWDFNGGIHPPEMKTQSNGTPLRQVPLAQRFVIPLKQHIGAEGELCVSVGDKVLRGQPLTRGRGKMLPVHAPTSGTVTAIAPHSTAHPSALAELSVIIDADGEDCWIPRDGWADYRTRSREELIERIHQFGVAGLGGAGFPTGVKLQGGGDKIETLIINAAECEPYITADDRLMQDCAAQVVEGIRILAHILQPREILIGIEDNKPQAISMLRAVLADSNDISLRVIPTKYPSGGAKQLTYILTGKQVPHGGRSSDIGVLMQNVGTAYAVKRAVIDGEPITERVVTLTGEAIARPGNVWARLGTPVRHLLNDAQFCPSADQMVIMGGPLMGFTLPWLDVPVVKITNCLLAPSANELGEPQEEQSCIRCSACADACPADLLPQQLYWFSKGQQHDKATTHNIADCIECGACAWVCPSNIPLVQYFRQEKAEIAAIRQEEKRAAEAKARFEARQARLEREKAARLERHKSAAVQPAAKDKDAIAAALARVKEKQAEATQPIVIKAGERPDNSAIIAAREARKAQARAKQAELQQTNDAATVADPRKTAVEAAIARAKARKLEQQQANAEPEEQVDPRKAAVEAAIARAKARKLEQQQANAEPEEQVDPRKAAVEAAIARAKARKLEQQQANAVPEEQVDPRKAAVEAAIARAKARKLEQQQTNAEPEEQVDPRKAAVAAAIARAQAKKAAQQKVVNED
;
A
#
# COMPACT_ATOMS: atom_id res chain seq x y z
N MET A 1 -29.00 43.14 14.78
CA MET A 1 -29.38 41.73 15.09
C MET A 1 -28.64 40.68 14.25
N LEU A 2 -28.57 40.78 12.91
CA LEU A 2 -27.90 39.76 12.05
C LEU A 2 -26.40 39.51 12.34
N LYS A 3 -25.63 40.53 12.76
CA LYS A 3 -24.21 40.35 13.15
C LYS A 3 -24.04 39.60 14.47
N LEU A 4 -24.96 39.75 15.43
CA LEU A 4 -24.91 39.06 16.73
C LEU A 4 -25.14 37.56 16.57
N PHE A 5 -26.14 37.15 15.77
CA PHE A 5 -26.38 35.75 15.44
C PHE A 5 -25.24 35.12 14.63
N SER A 6 -24.53 35.91 13.81
CA SER A 6 -23.33 35.42 13.09
C SER A 6 -22.14 35.15 14.03
N ALA A 7 -21.98 35.95 15.09
CA ALA A 7 -20.95 35.74 16.11
C ALA A 7 -21.24 34.51 16.98
N PHE A 8 -22.50 34.26 17.33
CA PHE A 8 -22.93 33.03 18.00
C PHE A 8 -22.75 31.77 17.12
N ARG A 9 -22.96 31.88 15.80
CA ARG A 9 -22.65 30.78 14.87
C ARG A 9 -21.15 30.51 14.75
N LYS A 10 -20.31 31.56 14.78
CA LYS A 10 -18.85 31.41 14.69
C LYS A 10 -18.25 30.58 15.82
N ASN A 11 -18.84 30.61 17.02
CA ASN A 11 -18.31 29.88 18.18
C ASN A 11 -19.06 28.59 18.50
N LYS A 12 -19.98 28.15 17.64
CA LYS A 12 -20.74 26.93 17.89
C LYS A 12 -19.85 25.70 17.66
N ILE A 13 -19.78 24.86 18.69
CA ILE A 13 -19.18 23.54 18.62
C ILE A 13 -20.32 22.53 18.48
N TRP A 14 -20.17 21.57 17.57
CA TRP A 14 -21.13 20.50 17.32
C TRP A 14 -20.68 19.21 18.00
N ASP A 15 -21.62 18.38 18.43
CA ASP A 15 -21.32 17.03 18.93
C ASP A 15 -21.64 15.98 17.86
N PHE A 16 -20.75 15.01 17.70
CA PHE A 16 -20.88 13.92 16.72
C PHE A 16 -21.45 12.65 17.37
N ASN A 17 -22.08 11.79 16.57
CA ASN A 17 -22.68 10.56 17.07
C ASN A 17 -21.64 9.53 17.52
N GLY A 18 -22.01 8.69 18.49
CA GLY A 18 -21.15 7.64 19.04
C GLY A 18 -19.91 8.19 19.75
N GLY A 19 -18.81 7.43 19.72
CA GLY A 19 -17.61 7.70 20.50
C GLY A 19 -17.67 7.15 21.93
N ILE A 20 -16.56 7.25 22.64
CA ILE A 20 -16.34 6.69 23.98
C ILE A 20 -15.48 7.64 24.83
N HIS A 21 -15.46 7.39 26.15
CA HIS A 21 -14.65 8.12 27.13
C HIS A 21 -13.71 7.17 27.89
N PRO A 22 -12.65 6.65 27.23
CA PRO A 22 -11.65 5.83 27.91
C PRO A 22 -10.88 6.68 28.94
N PRO A 23 -10.32 6.06 30.01
CA PRO A 23 -9.38 6.74 30.89
C PRO A 23 -8.22 7.35 30.11
N GLU A 24 -7.93 8.64 30.34
CA GLU A 24 -7.01 9.38 29.48
C GLU A 24 -5.54 8.97 29.67
N MET A 25 -5.13 8.65 30.90
CA MET A 25 -3.77 8.20 31.26
C MET A 25 -2.61 9.15 30.84
N LYS A 26 -2.91 10.40 30.47
CA LYS A 26 -1.93 11.39 29.99
C LYS A 26 -0.99 11.93 31.06
N THR A 27 -1.39 11.88 32.34
CA THR A 27 -0.60 12.45 33.45
C THR A 27 0.75 11.77 33.65
N GLN A 28 0.89 10.50 33.22
CA GLN A 28 2.15 9.75 33.33
C GLN A 28 3.30 10.42 32.55
N SER A 29 3.03 10.95 31.36
CA SER A 29 4.07 11.42 30.43
C SER A 29 4.05 12.93 30.18
N ASN A 30 2.98 13.64 30.57
CA ASN A 30 2.83 15.08 30.30
C ASN A 30 3.58 15.99 31.30
N GLY A 31 3.98 15.46 32.46
CA GLY A 31 4.55 16.25 33.55
C GLY A 31 5.98 16.76 33.35
N THR A 32 6.66 16.36 32.28
CA THR A 32 8.07 16.71 32.02
C THR A 32 8.28 17.40 30.67
N PRO A 33 9.23 18.35 30.57
CA PRO A 33 9.63 18.95 29.29
C PRO A 33 10.12 17.95 28.25
N LEU A 34 10.02 18.32 26.97
CA LEU A 34 10.60 17.54 25.87
C LEU A 34 12.09 17.31 26.11
N ARG A 35 12.50 16.04 26.05
CA ARG A 35 13.90 15.64 26.27
C ARG A 35 14.57 15.26 24.96
N GLN A 36 15.88 15.51 24.89
CA GLN A 36 16.75 14.89 23.89
C GLN A 36 17.17 13.49 24.37
N VAL A 37 17.36 12.58 23.43
CA VAL A 37 17.86 11.22 23.69
C VAL A 37 19.28 11.13 23.14
N PRO A 38 20.22 10.45 23.83
CA PRO A 38 21.54 10.18 23.27
C PRO A 38 21.45 9.51 21.90
N LEU A 39 22.42 9.78 21.02
CA LEU A 39 22.43 9.15 19.69
C LEU A 39 22.61 7.64 19.83
N ALA A 40 21.85 6.90 19.02
CA ALA A 40 22.09 5.48 18.84
C ALA A 40 23.37 5.27 18.02
N GLN A 41 24.04 4.12 18.20
CA GLN A 41 25.20 3.76 17.39
C GLN A 41 24.83 3.41 15.96
N ARG A 42 23.63 2.85 15.76
CA ARG A 42 23.13 2.37 14.47
C ARG A 42 21.70 2.83 14.25
N PHE A 43 21.43 3.27 13.04
CA PHE A 43 20.12 3.69 12.56
C PHE A 43 19.70 2.82 11.38
N VAL A 44 18.42 2.42 11.36
CA VAL A 44 17.82 1.68 10.25
C VAL A 44 16.72 2.53 9.68
N ILE A 45 16.85 2.97 8.43
CA ILE A 45 15.91 3.90 7.80
C ILE A 45 15.15 3.14 6.71
N PRO A 46 13.91 2.66 6.97
CA PRO A 46 13.06 2.12 5.94
C PRO A 46 12.78 3.17 4.87
N LEU A 47 12.81 2.78 3.60
CA LEU A 47 12.54 3.72 2.51
C LEU A 47 11.06 4.14 2.46
N LYS A 48 10.16 3.29 2.95
CA LYS A 48 8.72 3.51 2.96
C LYS A 48 8.21 3.87 4.36
N GLN A 49 8.16 5.17 4.65
CA GLN A 49 7.64 5.70 5.93
C GLN A 49 6.36 6.53 5.76
N HIS A 50 5.65 6.33 4.65
CA HIS A 50 4.53 7.17 4.21
C HIS A 50 3.57 6.38 3.31
N ILE A 51 2.39 6.95 3.07
CA ILE A 51 1.46 6.43 2.05
C ILE A 51 2.02 6.78 0.67
N GLY A 52 2.60 5.79 0.00
CA GLY A 52 3.25 5.96 -1.29
C GLY A 52 4.11 4.76 -1.67
N ALA A 53 4.76 4.87 -2.82
CA ALA A 53 5.87 4.00 -3.16
C ALA A 53 7.16 4.52 -2.50
N GLU A 54 8.12 3.64 -2.28
CA GLU A 54 9.45 4.01 -1.78
C GLU A 54 10.17 4.98 -2.72
N GLY A 55 11.05 5.82 -2.17
CA GLY A 55 11.89 6.72 -2.96
C GLY A 55 13.06 6.00 -3.63
N GLU A 56 13.58 6.60 -4.70
CA GLU A 56 14.76 6.12 -5.42
C GLU A 56 16.04 6.42 -4.62
N LEU A 57 16.90 5.43 -4.41
CA LEU A 57 18.13 5.56 -3.63
C LEU A 57 19.10 6.59 -4.23
N CYS A 58 19.72 7.39 -3.35
CA CYS A 58 20.73 8.40 -3.69
C CYS A 58 22.11 8.09 -3.11
N VAL A 59 22.23 7.03 -2.32
CA VAL A 59 23.44 6.62 -1.61
C VAL A 59 23.75 5.16 -1.91
N SER A 60 25.02 4.79 -1.74
CA SER A 60 25.54 3.43 -1.84
C SER A 60 26.16 2.98 -0.51
N VAL A 61 26.33 1.66 -0.36
CA VAL A 61 27.08 1.10 0.78
C VAL A 61 28.52 1.63 0.74
N GLY A 62 29.00 2.13 1.89
CA GLY A 62 30.30 2.76 2.05
C GLY A 62 30.28 4.29 2.02
N ASP A 63 29.17 4.92 1.60
CA ASP A 63 29.08 6.37 1.55
C ASP A 63 29.05 6.99 2.96
N LYS A 64 29.78 8.10 3.13
CA LYS A 64 29.60 8.98 4.28
C LYS A 64 28.42 9.90 4.04
N VAL A 65 27.59 10.07 5.07
CA VAL A 65 26.39 10.92 5.02
C VAL A 65 26.41 11.92 6.16
N LEU A 66 25.82 13.09 5.91
CA LEU A 66 25.58 14.11 6.92
C LEU A 66 24.11 14.08 7.38
N ARG A 67 23.83 14.54 8.60
CA ARG A 67 22.46 14.69 9.08
C ARG A 67 21.66 15.60 8.15
N GLY A 68 20.47 15.14 7.78
CA GLY A 68 19.58 15.82 6.85
C GLY A 68 19.92 15.58 5.38
N GLN A 69 21.00 14.86 5.04
CA GLN A 69 21.27 14.50 3.66
C GLN A 69 20.17 13.57 3.12
N PRO A 70 19.61 13.83 1.92
CA PRO A 70 18.62 12.94 1.33
C PRO A 70 19.25 11.58 0.99
N LEU A 71 18.66 10.52 1.54
CA LEU A 71 19.02 9.14 1.22
C LEU A 71 18.25 8.63 -0.01
N THR A 72 17.06 9.20 -0.25
CA THR A 72 16.26 8.93 -1.43
C THR A 72 15.77 10.21 -2.09
N ARG A 73 15.40 10.09 -3.36
CA ARG A 73 14.63 11.07 -4.13
C ARG A 73 13.25 10.53 -4.40
N GLY A 74 12.27 11.43 -4.47
CA GLY A 74 10.90 11.04 -4.82
C GLY A 74 10.11 12.22 -5.31
N ARG A 75 9.08 11.94 -6.11
CA ARG A 75 8.12 12.93 -6.64
C ARG A 75 6.70 12.48 -6.34
N GLY A 76 5.80 13.45 -6.23
CA GLY A 76 4.38 13.18 -5.96
C GLY A 76 4.22 12.38 -4.67
N LYS A 77 3.69 11.16 -4.75
CA LYS A 77 3.47 10.32 -3.55
C LYS A 77 4.73 9.65 -3.02
N MET A 78 5.84 9.64 -3.76
CA MET A 78 7.12 9.12 -3.28
C MET A 78 7.82 10.24 -2.51
N LEU A 79 7.85 10.13 -1.19
CA LEU A 79 8.40 11.15 -0.30
C LEU A 79 9.84 10.79 0.11
N PRO A 80 10.81 11.70 -0.04
CA PRO A 80 12.19 11.49 0.39
C PRO A 80 12.33 11.11 1.88
N VAL A 81 13.36 10.30 2.15
CA VAL A 81 13.86 10.03 3.51
C VAL A 81 15.29 10.54 3.62
N HIS A 82 15.67 10.99 4.81
CA HIS A 82 16.91 11.70 5.07
C HIS A 82 17.73 10.98 6.15
N ALA A 83 19.04 11.18 6.13
CA ALA A 83 19.94 10.68 7.15
C ALA A 83 19.61 11.35 8.51
N PRO A 84 19.37 10.56 9.57
CA PRO A 84 18.99 11.10 10.88
C PRO A 84 20.16 11.68 11.69
N THR A 85 21.38 11.32 11.32
CA THR A 85 22.68 11.72 11.90
C THR A 85 23.75 11.67 10.82
N SER A 86 24.93 12.24 11.08
CA SER A 86 26.14 11.91 10.32
C SER A 86 26.64 10.50 10.62
N GLY A 87 27.29 9.87 9.64
CA GLY A 87 27.79 8.52 9.76
C GLY A 87 28.16 7.87 8.42
N THR A 88 28.24 6.54 8.42
CA THR A 88 28.56 5.74 7.22
C THR A 88 27.43 4.78 6.89
N VAL A 89 27.02 4.71 5.63
CA VAL A 89 26.06 3.72 5.15
C VAL A 89 26.72 2.35 5.13
N THR A 90 26.35 1.47 6.06
CA THR A 90 26.97 0.14 6.21
C THR A 90 26.26 -0.94 5.41
N ALA A 91 24.96 -0.77 5.15
CA ALA A 91 24.20 -1.69 4.31
C ALA A 91 22.96 -1.02 3.72
N ILE A 92 22.50 -1.57 2.60
CA ILE A 92 21.17 -1.32 2.02
C ILE A 92 20.53 -2.69 1.82
N ALA A 93 19.63 -3.06 2.73
CA ALA A 93 19.10 -4.42 2.82
C ALA A 93 17.67 -4.43 3.38
N PRO A 94 16.89 -5.51 3.13
CA PRO A 94 15.63 -5.72 3.82
C PRO A 94 15.84 -5.77 5.33
N HIS A 95 15.07 -4.96 6.07
CA HIS A 95 15.04 -4.97 7.52
C HIS A 95 13.60 -4.95 8.00
N SER A 96 13.36 -5.70 9.06
CA SER A 96 12.12 -5.71 9.81
C SER A 96 11.65 -4.31 10.23
N THR A 97 10.43 -3.94 9.86
CA THR A 97 9.84 -2.63 10.22
C THR A 97 8.79 -2.73 11.33
N ALA A 98 8.39 -1.58 11.87
CA ALA A 98 7.31 -1.46 12.82
C ALA A 98 5.95 -1.68 12.11
N HIS A 99 5.65 -2.93 11.81
CA HIS A 99 4.38 -3.39 11.23
C HIS A 99 3.90 -4.64 11.99
N PRO A 100 2.58 -4.85 12.19
CA PRO A 100 2.06 -6.03 12.90
C PRO A 100 2.56 -7.36 12.34
N SER A 101 2.63 -7.47 11.01
CA SER A 101 3.14 -8.66 10.30
C SER A 101 4.65 -8.70 10.17
N ALA A 102 5.36 -7.72 10.76
CA ALA A 102 6.80 -7.82 10.91
C ALA A 102 7.56 -7.90 9.57
N LEU A 103 6.99 -7.30 8.53
CA LEU A 103 7.46 -7.38 7.14
C LEU A 103 8.83 -6.70 7.02
N ALA A 104 9.73 -7.35 6.28
CA ALA A 104 11.01 -6.77 5.92
C ALA A 104 10.81 -5.79 4.77
N GLU A 105 11.29 -4.56 4.94
CA GLU A 105 11.30 -3.53 3.90
C GLU A 105 12.73 -3.09 3.61
N LEU A 106 12.98 -2.69 2.36
CA LEU A 106 14.29 -2.17 1.97
C LEU A 106 14.63 -0.95 2.84
N SER A 107 15.80 -0.99 3.47
CA SER A 107 16.22 -0.01 4.46
C SER A 107 17.69 0.37 4.25
N VAL A 108 18.01 1.63 4.53
CA VAL A 108 19.40 2.12 4.62
C VAL A 108 19.86 2.00 6.06
N ILE A 109 20.97 1.30 6.30
CA ILE A 109 21.56 1.12 7.63
C ILE A 109 22.77 2.05 7.74
N ILE A 110 22.78 2.88 8.78
CA ILE A 110 23.80 3.90 9.02
C ILE A 110 24.41 3.65 10.39
N ASP A 111 25.74 3.49 10.44
CA ASP A 111 26.49 3.54 11.70
C ASP A 111 26.92 4.99 11.94
N ALA A 112 26.53 5.53 13.09
CA ALA A 112 26.79 6.91 13.47
C ALA A 112 28.28 7.11 13.76
N ASP A 113 28.81 8.26 13.34
CA ASP A 113 30.17 8.67 13.68
C ASP A 113 30.29 9.31 15.07
N GLY A 114 29.16 9.68 15.68
CA GLY A 114 29.08 10.34 16.99
C GLY A 114 29.11 11.88 16.92
N GLU A 115 29.28 12.46 15.73
CA GLU A 115 29.49 13.90 15.56
C GLU A 115 28.16 14.68 15.30
N ASP A 116 27.11 14.00 14.81
CA ASP A 116 25.81 14.58 14.42
C ASP A 116 25.91 15.79 13.46
N CYS A 117 26.91 15.78 12.58
CA CYS A 117 27.20 16.86 11.64
C CYS A 117 26.06 17.05 10.63
N TRP A 118 25.53 18.27 10.55
CA TRP A 118 24.46 18.65 9.63
C TRP A 118 24.96 19.00 8.22
N ILE A 119 24.08 18.83 7.24
CA ILE A 119 24.18 19.55 5.95
C ILE A 119 24.08 21.08 6.18
N PRO A 120 24.52 21.91 5.22
CA PRO A 120 24.19 23.33 5.21
C PRO A 120 22.68 23.55 5.30
N ARG A 121 22.25 24.44 6.20
CA ARG A 121 20.83 24.73 6.48
C ARG A 121 20.45 26.09 5.91
N ASP A 122 20.11 26.11 4.63
CA ASP A 122 19.69 27.33 3.93
C ASP A 122 18.19 27.59 4.16
N GLY A 123 17.87 28.18 5.31
CA GLY A 123 16.51 28.54 5.73
C GLY A 123 15.88 29.69 4.93
N TRP A 124 14.56 29.68 4.76
CA TRP A 124 13.78 30.73 4.11
C TRP A 124 12.94 31.51 5.14
N ALA A 125 13.61 32.36 5.91
CA ALA A 125 12.92 33.24 6.87
C ALA A 125 11.92 34.19 6.18
N ASP A 126 12.20 34.58 4.94
CA ASP A 126 11.39 35.43 4.07
C ASP A 126 10.41 34.64 3.20
N TYR A 127 9.91 33.48 3.65
CA TYR A 127 9.07 32.57 2.87
C TYR A 127 7.89 33.21 2.12
N ARG A 128 7.41 34.39 2.56
CA ARG A 128 6.33 35.15 1.92
C ARG A 128 6.70 35.73 0.55
N THR A 129 7.99 35.79 0.22
CA THR A 129 8.49 36.20 -1.11
C THR A 129 8.54 35.03 -2.10
N ARG A 130 8.40 33.79 -1.60
CA ARG A 130 8.49 32.56 -2.39
C ARG A 130 7.16 32.20 -3.02
N SER A 131 7.23 31.50 -4.15
CA SER A 131 6.01 31.00 -4.79
C SER A 131 5.41 29.85 -3.99
N ARG A 132 4.10 29.64 -4.17
CA ARG A 132 3.37 28.49 -3.60
C ARG A 132 4.04 27.17 -3.99
N GLU A 133 4.43 27.02 -5.24
CA GLU A 133 5.05 25.82 -5.81
C GLU A 133 6.42 25.57 -5.19
N GLU A 134 7.24 26.61 -5.01
CA GLU A 134 8.55 26.50 -4.37
C GLU A 134 8.42 26.03 -2.91
N LEU A 135 7.45 26.55 -2.16
CA LEU A 135 7.21 26.14 -0.78
C LEU A 135 6.71 24.69 -0.70
N ILE A 136 5.78 24.29 -1.57
CA ILE A 136 5.28 22.92 -1.63
C ILE A 136 6.40 21.94 -2.00
N GLU A 137 7.20 22.28 -3.00
CA GLU A 137 8.33 21.45 -3.43
C GLU A 137 9.37 21.34 -2.32
N ARG A 138 9.66 22.43 -1.61
CA ARG A 138 10.54 22.40 -0.44
C ARG A 138 10.01 21.47 0.65
N ILE A 139 8.74 21.62 1.05
CA ILE A 139 8.10 20.74 2.04
C ILE A 139 8.18 19.27 1.62
N HIS A 140 7.99 18.99 0.32
CA HIS A 140 8.09 17.65 -0.25
C HIS A 140 9.52 17.11 -0.20
N GLN A 141 10.50 17.86 -0.72
CA GLN A 141 11.90 17.45 -0.75
C GLN A 141 12.48 17.25 0.64
N PHE A 142 12.01 18.02 1.63
CA PHE A 142 12.41 17.89 3.04
C PHE A 142 11.71 16.72 3.75
N GLY A 143 10.92 15.93 3.01
CA GLY A 143 10.37 14.66 3.45
C GLY A 143 9.21 14.82 4.43
N VAL A 144 8.54 15.97 4.49
CA VAL A 144 7.47 16.21 5.45
C VAL A 144 6.25 15.35 5.13
N ALA A 145 5.89 14.48 6.07
CA ALA A 145 4.69 13.65 6.02
C ALA A 145 3.66 14.12 7.05
N GLY A 146 2.41 13.70 6.90
CA GLY A 146 1.38 13.88 7.91
C GLY A 146 1.69 13.06 9.17
N LEU A 147 2.12 13.73 10.23
CA LEU A 147 2.61 13.12 11.48
C LEU A 147 1.52 12.62 12.42
N GLY A 148 0.25 12.85 12.10
CA GLY A 148 -0.92 12.37 12.85
C GLY A 148 -1.29 10.90 12.64
N GLY A 149 -0.36 10.07 12.13
CA GLY A 149 -0.51 8.61 12.05
C GLY A 149 -0.46 8.03 10.64
N ALA A 150 -1.22 8.59 9.70
CA ALA A 150 -1.30 7.99 8.35
C ALA A 150 -0.04 8.17 7.49
N GLY A 151 0.82 9.16 7.79
CA GLY A 151 2.04 9.38 6.99
C GLY A 151 1.76 9.83 5.56
N PHE A 152 0.68 10.58 5.30
CA PHE A 152 0.39 11.08 3.95
C PHE A 152 1.41 12.16 3.52
N PRO A 153 1.98 12.13 2.30
CA PRO A 153 2.91 13.17 1.83
C PRO A 153 2.29 14.57 1.88
N THR A 154 2.87 15.47 2.68
CA THR A 154 2.27 16.79 2.95
C THR A 154 2.21 17.65 1.68
N GLY A 155 3.25 17.64 0.84
CA GLY A 155 3.26 18.38 -0.42
C GLY A 155 2.09 18.02 -1.34
N VAL A 156 1.82 16.71 -1.53
CA VAL A 156 0.68 16.22 -2.32
C VAL A 156 -0.66 16.69 -1.75
N LYS A 157 -0.77 16.74 -0.42
CA LYS A 157 -2.00 17.17 0.26
C LYS A 157 -2.27 18.66 0.02
N LEU A 158 -1.23 19.48 0.04
CA LEU A 158 -1.29 20.92 -0.22
C LEU A 158 -1.59 21.21 -1.70
N GLN A 159 -1.03 20.42 -2.63
CA GLN A 159 -1.35 20.52 -4.05
C GLN A 159 -2.81 20.16 -4.33
N GLY A 160 -3.29 19.05 -3.75
CA GLY A 160 -4.67 18.58 -3.93
C GLY A 160 -5.72 19.52 -3.34
N GLY A 161 -5.35 20.38 -2.38
CA GLY A 161 -6.23 21.39 -1.81
C GLY A 161 -6.50 22.57 -2.76
N GLY A 162 -5.53 22.96 -3.60
CA GLY A 162 -5.70 24.05 -4.57
C GLY A 162 -6.21 25.35 -3.94
N ASP A 163 -6.95 26.13 -4.72
CA ASP A 163 -7.64 27.36 -4.27
C ASP A 163 -9.05 27.07 -3.72
N LYS A 164 -9.38 25.79 -3.56
CA LYS A 164 -10.72 25.33 -3.14
C LYS A 164 -10.85 25.26 -1.61
N ILE A 165 -9.75 25.41 -0.88
CA ILE A 165 -9.76 25.31 0.59
C ILE A 165 -10.25 26.62 1.19
N GLU A 166 -11.44 26.59 1.73
CA GLU A 166 -12.03 27.70 2.49
C GLU A 166 -11.57 27.67 3.96
N THR A 167 -11.37 26.48 4.53
CA THR A 167 -11.06 26.30 5.95
C THR A 167 -9.84 25.40 6.15
N LEU A 168 -8.82 25.91 6.83
CA LEU A 168 -7.69 25.13 7.33
C LEU A 168 -7.96 24.74 8.79
N ILE A 169 -8.04 23.44 9.06
CA ILE A 169 -8.16 22.90 10.42
C ILE A 169 -6.81 22.37 10.88
N ILE A 170 -6.37 22.77 12.05
CA ILE A 170 -5.21 22.21 12.75
C ILE A 170 -5.74 21.30 13.85
N ASN A 171 -5.48 20.00 13.68
CA ASN A 171 -5.83 18.96 14.63
C ASN A 171 -4.82 18.93 15.77
N ALA A 172 -5.24 19.47 16.90
CA ALA A 172 -4.57 19.48 18.19
C ALA A 172 -5.31 18.61 19.23
N ALA A 173 -6.21 17.73 18.77
CA ALA A 173 -7.07 16.97 19.66
C ALA A 173 -6.29 15.90 20.44
N GLU A 174 -5.42 15.12 19.79
CA GLU A 174 -4.67 14.00 20.39
C GLU A 174 -5.53 13.20 21.40
N CYS A 175 -6.61 12.62 20.90
CA CYS A 175 -7.65 12.00 21.71
C CYS A 175 -7.33 10.56 22.17
N GLU A 176 -6.28 9.95 21.63
CA GLU A 176 -5.85 8.60 22.02
C GLU A 176 -5.30 8.61 23.46
N PRO A 177 -5.73 7.68 24.34
CA PRO A 177 -5.18 7.56 25.69
C PRO A 177 -3.66 7.39 25.69
N TYR A 178 -3.01 7.80 26.79
CA TYR A 178 -1.55 7.75 27.02
C TYR A 178 -0.70 8.69 26.15
N ILE A 179 -1.11 9.00 24.92
CA ILE A 179 -0.31 9.79 23.99
C ILE A 179 -0.35 11.26 24.40
N THR A 180 0.83 11.89 24.50
CA THR A 180 1.01 13.31 24.90
C THR A 180 2.04 14.05 24.04
N ALA A 181 2.44 13.48 22.90
CA ALA A 181 3.49 14.01 22.04
C ALA A 181 3.10 15.37 21.43
N ASP A 182 1.88 15.49 20.90
CA ASP A 182 1.35 16.71 20.34
C ASP A 182 1.00 17.73 21.44
N ASP A 183 0.45 17.28 22.56
CA ASP A 183 0.22 18.14 23.74
C ASP A 183 1.53 18.79 24.19
N ARG A 184 2.57 17.99 24.43
CA ARG A 184 3.87 18.50 24.86
C ARG A 184 4.54 19.37 23.81
N LEU A 185 4.40 19.04 22.52
CA LEU A 185 4.88 19.89 21.44
C LEU A 185 4.20 21.27 21.46
N MET A 186 2.89 21.34 21.73
CA MET A 186 2.20 22.62 21.84
C MET A 186 2.60 23.39 23.10
N GLN A 187 2.90 22.73 24.21
CA GLN A 187 3.40 23.39 25.42
C GLN A 187 4.78 24.01 25.20
N ASP A 188 5.70 23.24 24.62
CA ASP A 188 7.12 23.64 24.51
C ASP A 188 7.44 24.42 23.24
N CYS A 189 6.63 24.29 22.20
CA CYS A 189 6.91 24.83 20.86
C CYS A 189 5.69 25.55 20.23
N ALA A 190 4.78 26.12 21.03
CA ALA A 190 3.59 26.83 20.54
C ALA A 190 3.90 27.85 19.43
N ALA A 191 4.92 28.69 19.62
CA ALA A 191 5.29 29.73 18.66
C ALA A 191 5.72 29.15 17.31
N GLN A 192 6.52 28.08 17.33
CA GLN A 192 6.98 27.38 16.13
C GLN A 192 5.83 26.66 15.42
N VAL A 193 4.90 26.06 16.17
CA VAL A 193 3.67 25.46 15.61
C VAL A 193 2.85 26.54 14.91
N VAL A 194 2.60 27.69 15.55
CA VAL A 194 1.84 28.80 14.95
C VAL A 194 2.52 29.35 13.70
N GLU A 195 3.84 29.47 13.67
CA GLU A 195 4.54 29.91 12.46
C GLU A 195 4.43 28.88 11.32
N GLY A 196 4.46 27.59 11.65
CA GLY A 196 4.13 26.52 10.71
C GLY A 196 2.71 26.62 10.13
N ILE A 197 1.74 26.98 10.96
CA ILE A 197 0.35 27.23 10.53
C ILE A 197 0.28 28.44 9.59
N ARG A 198 1.05 29.50 9.85
CA ARG A 198 1.10 30.69 8.98
C ARG A 198 1.72 30.41 7.62
N ILE A 199 2.74 29.55 7.54
CA ILE A 199 3.29 29.07 6.26
C ILE A 199 2.22 28.29 5.48
N LEU A 200 1.50 27.37 6.16
CA LEU A 200 0.38 26.64 5.55
C LEU A 200 -0.71 27.60 5.05
N ALA A 201 -1.03 28.64 5.83
CA ALA A 201 -2.00 29.66 5.46
C ALA A 201 -1.56 30.47 4.24
N HIS A 202 -0.26 30.80 4.13
CA HIS A 202 0.29 31.49 2.97
C HIS A 202 0.18 30.64 1.69
N ILE A 203 0.40 29.32 1.79
CA ILE A 203 0.29 28.38 0.67
C ILE A 203 -1.17 28.18 0.23
N LEU A 204 -2.09 28.07 1.18
CA LEU A 204 -3.48 27.66 0.92
C LEU A 204 -4.45 28.84 0.78
N GLN A 205 -4.08 30.02 1.28
CA GLN A 205 -4.91 31.22 1.34
C GLN A 205 -6.36 30.95 1.83
N PRO A 206 -6.55 30.23 2.96
CA PRO A 206 -7.88 29.89 3.43
C PRO A 206 -8.61 31.14 3.96
N ARG A 207 -9.94 31.10 3.93
CA ARG A 207 -10.78 32.14 4.53
C ARG A 207 -10.79 32.07 6.06
N GLU A 208 -10.61 30.88 6.62
CA GLU A 208 -10.62 30.65 8.07
C GLU A 208 -9.59 29.60 8.48
N ILE A 209 -8.92 29.83 9.62
CA ILE A 209 -7.97 28.91 10.21
C ILE A 209 -8.44 28.57 11.63
N LEU A 210 -8.64 27.28 11.89
CA LEU A 210 -9.15 26.78 13.17
C LEU A 210 -8.14 25.82 13.79
N ILE A 211 -7.78 26.02 15.06
CA ILE A 211 -7.06 24.99 15.85
C ILE A 211 -8.10 24.31 16.74
N GLY A 212 -8.36 23.02 16.52
CA GLY A 212 -9.24 22.22 17.38
C GLY A 212 -8.44 21.45 18.43
N ILE A 213 -8.60 21.82 19.71
CA ILE A 213 -7.87 21.26 20.85
C ILE A 213 -8.86 20.78 21.93
N GLU A 214 -8.61 19.62 22.54
CA GLU A 214 -9.45 19.12 23.63
C GLU A 214 -9.22 19.91 24.95
N ASP A 215 -10.26 19.99 25.77
CA ASP A 215 -10.27 20.70 27.06
C ASP A 215 -9.35 20.11 28.13
N ASN A 216 -8.96 18.84 28.00
CA ASN A 216 -8.00 18.16 28.87
C ASN A 216 -6.53 18.60 28.69
N LYS A 217 -6.23 19.62 27.87
CA LYS A 217 -4.87 20.13 27.60
C LYS A 217 -4.69 21.59 28.07
N PRO A 218 -4.93 21.93 29.35
CA PRO A 218 -4.98 23.31 29.79
C PRO A 218 -3.67 24.08 29.60
N GLN A 219 -2.52 23.43 29.75
CA GLN A 219 -1.20 24.05 29.53
C GLN A 219 -0.98 24.40 28.06
N ALA A 220 -1.24 23.47 27.13
CA ALA A 220 -1.14 23.75 25.70
C ALA A 220 -2.12 24.84 25.26
N ILE A 221 -3.36 24.82 25.76
CA ILE A 221 -4.34 25.88 25.52
C ILE A 221 -3.80 27.23 25.98
N SER A 222 -3.22 27.29 27.18
CA SER A 222 -2.63 28.51 27.74
C SER A 222 -1.50 29.05 26.85
N MET A 223 -0.58 28.18 26.44
CA MET A 223 0.56 28.56 25.59
C MET A 223 0.11 29.04 24.21
N LEU A 224 -0.84 28.35 23.57
CA LEU A 224 -1.39 28.76 22.29
C LEU A 224 -2.14 30.08 22.39
N ARG A 225 -2.92 30.30 23.45
CA ARG A 225 -3.60 31.60 23.69
C ARG A 225 -2.60 32.73 23.86
N ALA A 226 -1.51 32.51 24.60
CA ALA A 226 -0.47 33.51 24.78
C ALA A 226 0.19 33.90 23.45
N VAL A 227 0.53 32.93 22.61
CA VAL A 227 1.13 33.19 21.27
C VAL A 227 0.15 33.88 20.32
N LEU A 228 -1.15 33.62 20.47
CA LEU A 228 -2.20 34.17 19.61
C LEU A 228 -2.82 35.47 20.15
N ALA A 229 -2.39 36.00 21.30
CA ALA A 229 -3.06 37.10 22.00
C ALA A 229 -3.28 38.34 21.12
N ASP A 230 -2.32 38.68 20.26
CA ASP A 230 -2.36 39.84 19.36
C ASP A 230 -2.73 39.49 17.92
N SER A 231 -3.17 38.24 17.67
CA SER A 231 -3.35 37.68 16.33
C SER A 231 -4.81 37.28 16.09
N ASN A 232 -5.41 37.82 15.02
CA ASN A 232 -6.79 37.49 14.61
C ASN A 232 -6.86 36.58 13.38
N ASP A 233 -5.71 36.10 12.89
CA ASP A 233 -5.58 35.22 11.73
C ASP A 233 -6.00 33.77 12.04
N ILE A 234 -5.84 33.31 13.28
CA ILE A 234 -6.07 31.93 13.71
C ILE A 234 -7.03 31.87 14.91
N SER A 235 -8.07 31.06 14.81
CA SER A 235 -9.04 30.85 15.90
C SER A 235 -8.76 29.55 16.66
N LEU A 236 -8.48 29.65 17.95
CA LEU A 236 -8.37 28.50 18.85
C LEU A 236 -9.76 28.04 19.32
N ARG A 237 -10.07 26.76 19.13
CA ARG A 237 -11.36 26.13 19.45
C ARG A 237 -11.13 24.99 20.45
N VAL A 238 -11.51 25.24 21.71
CA VAL A 238 -11.48 24.22 22.77
C VAL A 238 -12.73 23.36 22.66
N ILE A 239 -12.57 22.05 22.47
CA ILE A 239 -13.65 21.07 22.29
C ILE A 239 -13.71 20.09 23.48
N PRO A 240 -14.87 19.47 23.77
CA PRO A 240 -14.96 18.45 24.81
C PRO A 240 -14.08 17.23 24.50
N THR A 241 -13.43 16.69 25.54
CA THR A 241 -12.68 15.43 25.44
C THR A 241 -13.62 14.24 25.17
N LYS A 242 -13.50 13.65 23.99
CA LYS A 242 -14.34 12.52 23.54
C LYS A 242 -13.61 11.76 22.45
N TYR A 243 -13.42 10.45 22.59
CA TYR A 243 -12.73 9.67 21.57
C TYR A 243 -13.71 9.16 20.50
N PRO A 244 -13.41 9.21 19.18
CA PRO A 244 -12.23 9.78 18.53
C PRO A 244 -12.49 11.18 17.92
N SER A 245 -12.59 12.22 18.75
CA SER A 245 -12.78 13.62 18.31
C SER A 245 -11.72 14.08 17.31
N GLY A 246 -10.49 13.57 17.42
CA GLY A 246 -9.37 13.85 16.52
C GLY A 246 -9.49 13.20 15.14
N GLY A 247 -10.51 12.38 14.88
CA GLY A 247 -10.79 11.84 13.55
C GLY A 247 -11.11 12.95 12.55
N ALA A 248 -10.65 12.81 11.29
CA ALA A 248 -10.79 13.88 10.29
C ALA A 248 -12.25 14.30 10.03
N LYS A 249 -13.16 13.32 9.94
CA LYS A 249 -14.59 13.57 9.74
C LYS A 249 -15.22 14.16 11.01
N GLN A 250 -14.88 13.62 12.17
CA GLN A 250 -15.40 14.04 13.48
C GLN A 250 -14.98 15.47 13.79
N LEU A 251 -13.69 15.79 13.75
CA LEU A 251 -13.19 17.14 14.04
C LEU A 251 -13.74 18.19 13.07
N THR A 252 -13.84 17.84 11.78
CA THR A 252 -14.47 18.74 10.79
C THR A 252 -15.91 19.04 11.18
N TYR A 253 -16.70 18.02 11.53
CA TYR A 253 -18.08 18.22 11.95
C TYR A 253 -18.18 19.03 13.24
N ILE A 254 -17.38 18.71 14.26
CA ILE A 254 -17.34 19.42 15.55
C ILE A 254 -17.10 20.93 15.33
N LEU A 255 -16.15 21.28 14.47
CA LEU A 255 -15.72 22.67 14.28
C LEU A 255 -16.56 23.45 13.27
N THR A 256 -17.10 22.79 12.23
CA THR A 256 -17.74 23.48 11.11
C THR A 256 -19.21 23.10 10.91
N GLY A 257 -19.69 22.02 11.53
CA GLY A 257 -21.00 21.43 11.27
C GLY A 257 -21.17 20.83 9.86
N LYS A 258 -20.09 20.77 9.07
CA LYS A 258 -20.10 20.19 7.71
C LYS A 258 -19.77 18.70 7.80
N GLN A 259 -20.49 17.87 7.05
CA GLN A 259 -20.19 16.44 6.93
C GLN A 259 -19.48 16.16 5.61
N VAL A 260 -18.49 15.27 5.64
CA VAL A 260 -17.82 14.80 4.43
C VAL A 260 -18.72 13.73 3.79
N PRO A 261 -19.12 13.89 2.51
CA PRO A 261 -19.98 12.92 1.84
C PRO A 261 -19.28 11.56 1.71
N HIS A 262 -20.08 10.50 1.61
CA HIS A 262 -19.56 9.15 1.36
C HIS A 262 -18.69 9.11 0.09
N GLY A 263 -17.54 8.45 0.16
CA GLY A 263 -16.55 8.40 -0.93
C GLY A 263 -15.82 9.72 -1.21
N GLY A 264 -16.22 10.83 -0.60
CA GLY A 264 -15.59 12.14 -0.74
C GLY A 264 -14.42 12.36 0.22
N ARG A 265 -13.67 13.43 -0.03
CA ARG A 265 -12.57 13.92 0.81
C ARG A 265 -12.98 15.23 1.47
N SER A 266 -12.35 15.58 2.59
CA SER A 266 -12.56 16.88 3.24
C SER A 266 -12.28 18.06 2.29
N SER A 267 -11.37 17.91 1.33
CA SER A 267 -11.11 18.91 0.29
C SER A 267 -12.32 19.21 -0.59
N ASP A 268 -13.23 18.26 -0.75
CA ASP A 268 -14.42 18.40 -1.61
C ASP A 268 -15.46 19.33 -0.97
N ILE A 269 -15.39 19.54 0.35
CA ILE A 269 -16.22 20.50 1.11
C ILE A 269 -15.45 21.77 1.49
N GLY A 270 -14.28 21.97 0.88
CA GLY A 270 -13.41 23.13 1.10
C GLY A 270 -12.64 23.09 2.42
N VAL A 271 -12.42 21.92 3.02
CA VAL A 271 -11.71 21.77 4.30
C VAL A 271 -10.42 21.00 4.12
N LEU A 272 -9.30 21.55 4.60
CA LEU A 272 -8.04 20.83 4.70
C LEU A 272 -7.62 20.75 6.16
N MET A 273 -7.37 19.53 6.66
CA MET A 273 -6.94 19.32 8.05
C MET A 273 -5.45 18.96 8.10
N GLN A 274 -4.67 19.54 9.00
CA GLN A 274 -3.28 19.16 9.30
C GLN A 274 -3.07 18.93 10.79
N ASN A 275 -2.16 18.04 11.15
CA ASN A 275 -1.78 17.80 12.55
C ASN A 275 -0.75 18.85 13.03
N VAL A 276 -0.73 19.16 14.32
CA VAL A 276 0.20 20.16 14.91
C VAL A 276 1.68 19.79 14.69
N GLY A 277 2.06 18.52 14.85
CA GLY A 277 3.41 18.06 14.53
C GLY A 277 3.78 18.26 13.06
N THR A 278 2.80 18.16 12.16
CA THR A 278 3.01 18.43 10.73
C THR A 278 3.25 19.92 10.47
N ALA A 279 2.50 20.81 11.12
CA ALA A 279 2.72 22.26 11.02
C ALA A 279 4.12 22.63 11.54
N TYR A 280 4.53 22.08 12.68
CA TYR A 280 5.88 22.25 13.21
C TYR A 280 6.97 21.77 12.22
N ALA A 281 6.79 20.60 11.60
CA ALA A 281 7.71 20.09 10.59
C ALA A 281 7.78 20.98 9.33
N VAL A 282 6.66 21.59 8.92
CA VAL A 282 6.63 22.56 7.82
C VAL A 282 7.47 23.80 8.15
N LYS A 283 7.35 24.33 9.38
CA LYS A 283 8.20 25.44 9.85
C LYS A 283 9.68 25.08 9.74
N ARG A 284 10.08 23.91 10.27
CA ARG A 284 11.49 23.46 10.21
C ARG A 284 12.00 23.32 8.79
N ALA A 285 11.21 22.72 7.90
CA ALA A 285 11.60 22.57 6.51
C ALA A 285 11.80 23.93 5.81
N VAL A 286 10.85 24.86 5.98
CA VAL A 286 10.85 26.13 5.27
C VAL A 286 11.83 27.12 5.91
N ILE A 287 11.61 27.49 7.17
CA ILE A 287 12.35 28.56 7.84
C ILE A 287 13.72 28.09 8.31
N ASP A 288 13.81 26.89 8.89
CA ASP A 288 15.07 26.45 9.52
C ASP A 288 16.01 25.74 8.52
N GLY A 289 15.49 25.34 7.36
CA GLY A 289 16.27 24.53 6.42
C GLY A 289 16.59 23.15 6.98
N GLU A 290 15.67 22.57 7.75
CA GLU A 290 15.85 21.28 8.40
C GLU A 290 14.85 20.25 7.88
N PRO A 291 15.29 19.20 7.18
CA PRO A 291 14.43 18.09 6.79
C PRO A 291 14.02 17.28 8.01
N ILE A 292 12.97 16.46 7.86
CA ILE A 292 12.50 15.63 8.97
C ILE A 292 13.50 14.50 9.27
N THR A 293 14.34 14.73 10.28
CA THR A 293 15.27 13.73 10.82
C THR A 293 14.78 13.13 12.13
N GLU A 294 13.80 13.77 12.77
CA GLU A 294 13.32 13.45 14.10
C GLU A 294 11.87 13.85 14.30
N ARG A 295 11.21 13.25 15.29
CA ARG A 295 9.87 13.63 15.74
C ARG A 295 9.71 13.46 17.24
N VAL A 296 8.68 14.08 17.80
CA VAL A 296 8.29 13.83 19.20
C VAL A 296 7.64 12.44 19.30
N VAL A 297 8.06 11.68 20.31
CA VAL A 297 7.53 10.36 20.67
C VAL A 297 7.23 10.34 22.17
N THR A 298 6.02 9.93 22.53
CA THR A 298 5.65 9.64 23.92
C THR A 298 6.21 8.28 24.34
N LEU A 299 6.93 8.22 25.46
CA LEU A 299 7.36 6.99 26.13
C LEU A 299 6.57 6.89 27.45
N THR A 300 5.74 5.87 27.60
CA THR A 300 4.81 5.77 28.74
C THR A 300 4.41 4.33 29.06
N GLY A 301 3.71 4.13 30.18
CA GLY A 301 3.32 2.83 30.72
C GLY A 301 4.10 2.48 31.98
N GLU A 302 3.52 1.66 32.84
CA GLU A 302 4.05 1.31 34.17
C GLU A 302 5.38 0.56 34.13
N ALA A 303 5.73 -0.08 33.01
CA ALA A 303 7.04 -0.72 32.83
C ALA A 303 8.16 0.29 32.55
N ILE A 304 7.86 1.59 32.44
CA ILE A 304 8.82 2.66 32.16
C ILE A 304 9.03 3.49 33.42
N ALA A 305 10.24 3.48 33.99
CA ALA A 305 10.53 4.24 35.21
C ALA A 305 10.68 5.75 34.96
N ARG A 306 10.98 6.17 33.72
CA ARG A 306 11.13 7.58 33.32
C ARG A 306 10.20 7.95 32.14
N PRO A 307 8.87 7.94 32.34
CA PRO A 307 7.92 8.31 31.30
C PRO A 307 8.09 9.78 30.90
N GLY A 308 7.71 10.11 29.67
CA GLY A 308 7.82 11.46 29.14
C GLY A 308 7.85 11.50 27.61
N ASN A 309 8.10 12.69 27.07
CA ASN A 309 8.15 12.90 25.63
C ASN A 309 9.58 13.23 25.19
N VAL A 310 10.00 12.63 24.08
CA VAL A 310 11.38 12.74 23.59
C VAL A 310 11.45 13.12 22.11
N TRP A 311 12.50 13.84 21.73
CA TRP A 311 12.90 13.97 20.33
C TRP A 311 13.60 12.69 19.88
N ALA A 312 12.88 11.83 19.16
CA ALA A 312 13.41 10.59 18.61
C ALA A 312 13.84 10.79 17.16
N ARG A 313 15.09 10.47 16.88
CA ARG A 313 15.61 10.38 15.51
C ARG A 313 14.93 9.24 14.74
N LEU A 314 14.62 9.51 13.48
CA LEU A 314 14.06 8.49 12.59
C LEU A 314 15.12 7.41 12.35
N GLY A 315 14.71 6.15 12.44
CA GLY A 315 15.57 4.99 12.32
C GLY A 315 16.24 4.54 13.61
N THR A 316 16.07 5.25 14.72
CA THR A 316 16.51 4.78 16.04
C THR A 316 15.79 3.48 16.39
N PRO A 317 16.48 2.42 16.83
CA PRO A 317 15.83 1.22 17.34
C PRO A 317 14.94 1.53 18.56
N VAL A 318 13.73 0.98 18.60
CA VAL A 318 12.80 1.19 19.73
C VAL A 318 13.44 0.83 21.08
N ARG A 319 14.23 -0.25 21.14
CA ARG A 319 14.99 -0.64 22.34
C ARG A 319 15.86 0.48 22.90
N HIS A 320 16.44 1.33 22.04
CA HIS A 320 17.31 2.42 22.46
C HIS A 320 16.52 3.49 23.22
N LEU A 321 15.33 3.82 22.74
CA LEU A 321 14.43 4.75 23.43
C LEU A 321 13.90 4.18 24.75
N LEU A 322 13.55 2.89 24.77
CA LEU A 322 13.08 2.21 25.98
C LEU A 322 14.18 2.14 27.04
N ASN A 323 15.42 1.87 26.64
CA ASN A 323 16.57 1.88 27.56
C ASN A 323 16.81 3.28 28.16
N ASP A 324 16.72 4.36 27.36
CA ASP A 324 16.81 5.75 27.88
C ASP A 324 15.71 6.06 28.90
N ALA A 325 14.52 5.51 28.66
CA ALA A 325 13.37 5.66 29.54
C ALA A 325 13.38 4.72 30.76
N GLN A 326 14.47 3.95 30.95
CA GLN A 326 14.62 2.99 32.05
C GLN A 326 13.49 1.95 32.06
N PHE A 327 13.31 1.30 30.92
CA PHE A 327 12.35 0.21 30.75
C PHE A 327 12.73 -1.03 31.57
N CYS A 328 11.76 -1.49 32.37
CA CYS A 328 11.85 -2.64 33.26
C CYS A 328 10.86 -3.73 32.79
N PRO A 329 11.26 -4.61 31.87
CA PRO A 329 10.34 -5.58 31.29
C PRO A 329 9.91 -6.66 32.29
N SER A 330 8.62 -6.99 32.28
CA SER A 330 8.08 -8.23 32.83
C SER A 330 8.31 -9.44 31.90
N ALA A 331 8.00 -10.66 32.37
CA ALA A 331 8.21 -11.88 31.57
C ALA A 331 7.38 -11.91 30.27
N ASP A 332 6.14 -11.42 30.33
CA ASP A 332 5.21 -11.33 29.19
C ASP A 332 5.08 -9.89 28.66
N GLN A 333 6.16 -9.11 28.80
CA GLN A 333 6.11 -7.68 28.49
C GLN A 333 5.83 -7.42 27.01
N MET A 334 4.74 -6.70 26.75
CA MET A 334 4.42 -6.18 25.45
C MET A 334 4.83 -4.71 25.31
N VAL A 335 5.13 -4.27 24.08
CA VAL A 335 5.32 -2.87 23.74
C VAL A 335 4.42 -2.54 22.57
N ILE A 336 3.57 -1.53 22.74
CA ILE A 336 2.58 -1.10 21.77
C ILE A 336 3.11 0.17 21.10
N MET A 337 3.17 0.17 19.77
CA MET A 337 3.40 1.38 19.00
C MET A 337 2.07 2.05 18.70
N GLY A 338 1.93 3.30 19.13
CA GLY A 338 0.66 4.03 19.17
C GLY A 338 0.03 3.97 20.57
N GLY A 339 -1.30 4.09 20.62
CA GLY A 339 -2.08 3.98 21.85
C GLY A 339 -2.87 2.67 21.92
N PRO A 340 -3.60 2.42 23.01
CA PRO A 340 -4.26 1.14 23.25
C PRO A 340 -5.40 0.82 22.28
N LEU A 341 -6.02 1.81 21.63
CA LEU A 341 -7.17 1.59 20.74
C LEU A 341 -6.73 1.39 19.28
N MET A 342 -5.89 2.28 18.75
CA MET A 342 -5.46 2.23 17.34
C MET A 342 -4.11 1.54 17.13
N GLY A 343 -3.28 1.44 18.18
CA GLY A 343 -1.93 0.91 18.09
C GLY A 343 -1.86 -0.59 17.83
N PHE A 344 -0.63 -1.09 17.78
CA PHE A 344 -0.36 -2.52 17.63
C PHE A 344 0.88 -2.92 18.42
N THR A 345 0.90 -4.17 18.87
CA THR A 345 2.05 -4.74 19.57
C THR A 345 3.22 -4.93 18.62
N LEU A 346 4.39 -4.47 19.05
CA LEU A 346 5.63 -4.67 18.33
C LEU A 346 6.10 -6.13 18.51
N PRO A 347 6.46 -6.83 17.44
CA PRO A 347 6.95 -8.20 17.52
C PRO A 347 8.38 -8.28 18.07
N TRP A 348 9.15 -7.20 17.95
CA TRP A 348 10.50 -7.06 18.50
C TRP A 348 10.84 -5.58 18.71
N LEU A 349 11.83 -5.32 19.58
CA LEU A 349 12.25 -3.97 19.95
C LEU A 349 13.37 -3.40 19.06
N ASP A 350 13.90 -4.19 18.12
CA ASP A 350 14.86 -3.75 17.10
C ASP A 350 14.21 -2.99 15.93
N VAL A 351 12.88 -2.85 15.92
CA VAL A 351 12.22 -2.06 14.89
C VAL A 351 12.66 -0.60 14.95
N PRO A 352 12.81 0.08 13.80
CA PRO A 352 13.12 1.49 13.77
C PRO A 352 11.91 2.36 14.10
N VAL A 353 12.17 3.49 14.77
CA VAL A 353 11.24 4.63 14.86
C VAL A 353 11.08 5.23 13.46
N VAL A 354 9.83 5.42 13.02
CA VAL A 354 9.52 5.98 11.69
C VAL A 354 8.66 7.24 11.82
N LYS A 355 8.40 7.94 10.71
CA LYS A 355 7.59 9.18 10.69
C LYS A 355 6.23 9.05 11.37
N ILE A 356 5.66 7.85 11.48
CA ILE A 356 4.35 7.59 12.08
C ILE A 356 4.42 7.07 13.53
N THR A 357 5.60 6.85 14.10
CA THR A 357 5.78 6.43 15.51
C THR A 357 5.55 7.62 16.44
N ASN A 358 4.34 7.78 16.98
CA ASN A 358 4.01 8.87 17.90
C ASN A 358 4.10 8.49 19.38
N CYS A 359 3.93 7.21 19.71
CA CYS A 359 3.94 6.71 21.08
C CYS A 359 4.52 5.29 21.12
N LEU A 360 5.25 5.00 22.20
CA LEU A 360 5.68 3.67 22.62
C LEU A 360 5.13 3.45 24.03
N LEU A 361 4.08 2.65 24.13
CA LEU A 361 3.42 2.28 25.37
C LEU A 361 3.94 0.92 25.81
N ALA A 362 4.57 0.85 26.98
CA ALA A 362 5.00 -0.39 27.59
C ALA A 362 4.23 -0.59 28.91
N PRO A 363 3.02 -1.18 28.83
CA PRO A 363 2.14 -1.27 29.98
C PRO A 363 2.56 -2.38 30.94
N SER A 364 2.17 -2.31 32.21
CA SER A 364 2.23 -3.51 33.06
C SER A 364 1.14 -4.52 32.66
N ALA A 365 1.25 -5.76 33.16
CA ALA A 365 0.21 -6.77 32.95
C ALA A 365 -1.17 -6.35 33.50
N ASN A 366 -1.20 -5.49 34.53
CA ASN A 366 -2.43 -5.05 35.19
C ASN A 366 -2.96 -3.72 34.62
N GLU A 367 -2.12 -2.93 33.95
CA GLU A 367 -2.47 -1.58 33.49
C GLU A 367 -3.52 -1.56 32.37
N LEU A 368 -3.46 -2.52 31.44
CA LEU A 368 -4.46 -2.66 30.36
C LEU A 368 -5.58 -3.65 30.70
N GLY A 369 -5.55 -4.25 31.90
CA GLY A 369 -6.44 -5.34 32.30
C GLY A 369 -6.01 -6.70 31.73
N GLU A 370 -6.52 -7.76 32.34
CA GLU A 370 -6.24 -9.13 31.88
C GLU A 370 -6.87 -9.38 30.50
N PRO A 371 -6.16 -10.06 29.57
CA PRO A 371 -6.73 -10.48 28.31
C PRO A 371 -7.96 -11.36 28.55
N GLN A 372 -9.12 -10.88 28.12
CA GLN A 372 -10.36 -11.64 28.21
C GLN A 372 -10.58 -12.46 26.94
N GLU A 373 -11.05 -13.70 27.08
CA GLU A 373 -11.32 -14.56 25.93
C GLU A 373 -12.50 -14.02 25.09
N GLU A 374 -12.38 -14.10 23.76
CA GLU A 374 -13.48 -13.78 22.83
C GLU A 374 -14.68 -14.69 23.12
N GLN A 375 -15.80 -14.08 23.51
CA GLN A 375 -17.08 -14.76 23.68
C GLN A 375 -17.99 -14.56 22.46
N SER A 376 -19.05 -15.36 22.39
CA SER A 376 -20.04 -15.22 21.32
C SER A 376 -20.77 -13.87 21.39
N CYS A 377 -21.04 -13.28 20.22
CA CYS A 377 -21.78 -12.03 20.11
C CYS A 377 -23.22 -12.19 20.62
N ILE A 378 -23.58 -11.43 21.66
CA ILE A 378 -24.93 -11.41 22.25
C ILE A 378 -25.90 -10.41 21.59
N ARG A 379 -25.48 -9.72 20.52
CA ARG A 379 -26.30 -8.74 19.77
C ARG A 379 -26.88 -7.59 20.63
N CYS A 380 -26.10 -7.08 21.57
CA CYS A 380 -26.50 -6.00 22.48
C CYS A 380 -26.51 -4.59 21.88
N SER A 381 -26.23 -4.42 20.59
CA SER A 381 -26.11 -3.15 19.84
C SER A 381 -25.11 -2.09 20.33
N ALA A 382 -24.46 -2.26 21.50
CA ALA A 382 -23.50 -1.28 22.05
C ALA A 382 -22.41 -0.84 21.04
N CYS A 383 -21.93 -1.78 20.22
CA CYS A 383 -20.93 -1.49 19.19
C CYS A 383 -21.43 -0.54 18.09
N ALA A 384 -22.73 -0.57 17.75
CA ALA A 384 -23.34 0.33 16.79
C ALA A 384 -23.54 1.72 17.40
N ASP A 385 -24.02 1.78 18.65
CA ASP A 385 -24.21 3.03 19.38
C ASP A 385 -22.90 3.78 19.59
N ALA A 386 -21.80 3.07 19.85
CA ALA A 386 -20.47 3.65 19.99
C ALA A 386 -19.79 4.02 18.67
N CYS A 387 -20.32 3.60 17.51
CA CYS A 387 -19.62 3.77 16.23
C CYS A 387 -19.68 5.23 15.75
N PRO A 388 -18.54 5.94 15.66
CA PRO A 388 -18.53 7.35 15.26
C PRO A 388 -18.70 7.57 13.75
N ALA A 389 -18.78 6.49 12.98
CA ALA A 389 -18.97 6.48 11.53
C ALA A 389 -20.38 6.00 11.13
N ASP A 390 -21.29 5.84 12.10
CA ASP A 390 -22.67 5.38 11.88
C ASP A 390 -22.77 4.05 11.11
N LEU A 391 -21.79 3.16 11.33
CA LEU A 391 -21.80 1.81 10.75
C LEU A 391 -22.53 0.83 11.68
N LEU A 392 -22.70 -0.40 11.19
CA LEU A 392 -23.24 -1.52 11.96
C LEU A 392 -22.14 -2.56 12.22
N PRO A 393 -21.23 -2.36 13.20
CA PRO A 393 -20.11 -3.28 13.45
C PRO A 393 -20.56 -4.71 13.70
N GLN A 394 -21.71 -4.91 14.36
CA GLN A 394 -22.28 -6.24 14.56
C GLN A 394 -22.52 -6.99 13.25
N GLN A 395 -23.02 -6.33 12.20
CA GLN A 395 -23.25 -6.97 10.90
C GLN A 395 -21.94 -7.17 10.15
N LEU A 396 -21.08 -6.15 10.14
CA LEU A 396 -19.75 -6.23 9.54
C LEU A 396 -18.92 -7.38 10.12
N TYR A 397 -19.03 -7.64 11.42
CA TYR A 397 -18.37 -8.76 12.08
C TYR A 397 -18.81 -10.11 11.51
N TRP A 398 -20.12 -10.34 11.40
CA TRP A 398 -20.65 -11.58 10.83
C TRP A 398 -20.26 -11.75 9.35
N PHE A 399 -20.24 -10.67 8.57
CA PHE A 399 -19.78 -10.74 7.19
C PHE A 399 -18.29 -11.03 7.09
N SER A 400 -17.46 -10.36 7.90
CA SER A 400 -16.01 -10.56 7.92
C SER A 400 -15.65 -11.99 8.39
N LYS A 401 -16.23 -12.43 9.51
CA LYS A 401 -16.04 -13.79 10.05
C LYS A 401 -16.51 -14.88 9.08
N GLY A 402 -17.54 -14.58 8.29
CA GLY A 402 -18.06 -15.47 7.26
C GLY A 402 -17.40 -15.35 5.88
N GLN A 403 -16.35 -14.53 5.74
CA GLN A 403 -15.68 -14.23 4.45
C GLN A 403 -16.65 -13.77 3.35
N GLN A 404 -17.68 -13.00 3.73
CA GLN A 404 -18.72 -12.49 2.83
C GLN A 404 -18.33 -11.09 2.33
N HIS A 405 -17.25 -11.01 1.56
CA HIS A 405 -16.61 -9.77 1.12
C HIS A 405 -17.54 -8.79 0.38
N ASP A 406 -18.42 -9.31 -0.46
CA ASP A 406 -19.41 -8.51 -1.19
C ASP A 406 -20.39 -7.81 -0.24
N LYS A 407 -20.82 -8.51 0.82
CA LYS A 407 -21.74 -7.95 1.81
C LYS A 407 -21.02 -6.94 2.69
N ALA A 408 -19.80 -7.22 3.13
CA ALA A 408 -18.98 -6.28 3.89
C ALA A 408 -18.75 -4.98 3.08
N THR A 409 -18.47 -5.11 1.79
CA THR A 409 -18.34 -3.98 0.86
C THR A 409 -19.65 -3.19 0.74
N THR A 410 -20.78 -3.89 0.55
CA THR A 410 -22.12 -3.27 0.44
C THR A 410 -22.51 -2.53 1.73
N HIS A 411 -22.01 -2.97 2.88
CA HIS A 411 -22.20 -2.32 4.19
C HIS A 411 -21.08 -1.31 4.52
N ASN A 412 -20.38 -0.82 3.51
CA ASN A 412 -19.41 0.27 3.62
C ASN A 412 -18.27 0.02 4.61
N ILE A 413 -17.73 -1.21 4.68
CA ILE A 413 -16.58 -1.49 5.56
C ILE A 413 -15.39 -0.55 5.30
N ALA A 414 -15.25 -0.02 4.08
CA ALA A 414 -14.24 0.96 3.72
C ALA A 414 -14.33 2.28 4.52
N ASP A 415 -15.52 2.65 5.01
CA ASP A 415 -15.71 3.83 5.86
C ASP A 415 -15.32 3.62 7.32
N CYS A 416 -15.10 2.37 7.75
CA CYS A 416 -14.61 2.09 9.09
C CYS A 416 -13.25 2.78 9.29
N ILE A 417 -13.10 3.57 10.35
CA ILE A 417 -11.84 4.27 10.64
C ILE A 417 -10.91 3.51 11.58
N GLU A 418 -11.26 2.26 11.94
CA GLU A 418 -10.43 1.39 12.78
C GLU A 418 -10.08 1.98 14.15
N CYS A 419 -10.99 2.79 14.71
CA CYS A 419 -10.77 3.48 15.99
C CYS A 419 -10.93 2.61 17.25
N GLY A 420 -11.36 1.35 17.15
CA GLY A 420 -11.47 0.51 18.35
C GLY A 420 -12.64 0.81 19.29
N ALA A 421 -13.38 1.90 19.11
CA ALA A 421 -14.52 2.26 19.98
C ALA A 421 -15.55 1.13 20.12
N CYS A 422 -15.84 0.43 19.02
CA CYS A 422 -16.77 -0.70 19.01
C CYS A 422 -16.24 -1.94 19.76
N ALA A 423 -14.93 -2.18 19.72
CA ALA A 423 -14.29 -3.29 20.42
C ALA A 423 -14.23 -3.00 21.93
N TRP A 424 -13.95 -1.75 22.30
CA TRP A 424 -13.89 -1.30 23.70
C TRP A 424 -15.20 -1.52 24.45
N VAL A 425 -16.33 -1.21 23.84
CA VAL A 425 -17.65 -1.36 24.49
C VAL A 425 -18.24 -2.77 24.38
N CYS A 426 -17.54 -3.72 23.76
CA CYS A 426 -18.09 -5.05 23.50
C CYS A 426 -18.06 -5.91 24.77
N PRO A 427 -19.22 -6.30 25.35
CA PRO A 427 -19.24 -7.14 26.55
C PRO A 427 -18.77 -8.58 26.26
N SER A 428 -18.69 -8.98 24.99
CA SER A 428 -18.21 -10.28 24.54
C SER A 428 -16.71 -10.28 24.22
N ASN A 429 -15.99 -9.17 24.44
CA ASN A 429 -14.55 -9.06 24.15
C ASN A 429 -14.16 -9.45 22.71
N ILE A 430 -15.04 -9.16 21.75
CA ILE A 430 -14.78 -9.46 20.35
C ILE A 430 -13.80 -8.42 19.79
N PRO A 431 -12.65 -8.83 19.23
CA PRO A 431 -11.66 -7.91 18.66
C PRO A 431 -12.11 -7.39 17.28
N LEU A 432 -13.24 -6.67 17.23
CA LEU A 432 -13.92 -6.25 16.00
C LEU A 432 -13.00 -5.57 14.98
N VAL A 433 -12.08 -4.71 15.44
CA VAL A 433 -11.15 -3.99 14.55
C VAL A 433 -10.17 -4.93 13.87
N GLN A 434 -9.75 -6.02 14.51
CA GLN A 434 -8.86 -7.00 13.88
C GLN A 434 -9.55 -7.69 12.70
N TYR A 435 -10.80 -8.13 12.89
CA TYR A 435 -11.63 -8.68 11.80
C TYR A 435 -11.81 -7.66 10.66
N PHE A 436 -12.06 -6.39 10.97
CA PHE A 436 -12.27 -5.38 9.92
C PHE A 436 -10.98 -5.03 9.16
N ARG A 437 -9.83 -5.00 9.85
CA ARG A 437 -8.51 -4.82 9.22
C ARG A 437 -8.21 -5.96 8.26
N GLN A 438 -8.42 -7.19 8.70
CA GLN A 438 -8.25 -8.38 7.87
C GLN A 438 -9.17 -8.32 6.65
N GLU A 439 -10.47 -8.12 6.85
CA GLU A 439 -11.46 -8.06 5.77
C GLU A 439 -11.13 -6.98 4.74
N LYS A 440 -10.72 -5.78 5.18
CA LYS A 440 -10.28 -4.72 4.28
C LYS A 440 -9.03 -5.11 3.48
N ALA A 441 -8.07 -5.79 4.11
CA ALA A 441 -6.87 -6.25 3.43
C ALA A 441 -7.20 -7.32 2.38
N GLU A 442 -8.12 -8.24 2.69
CA GLU A 442 -8.61 -9.26 1.77
C GLU A 442 -9.36 -8.65 0.58
N ILE A 443 -10.31 -7.73 0.83
CA ILE A 443 -11.00 -6.98 -0.24
C ILE A 443 -10.00 -6.22 -1.12
N ALA A 444 -8.98 -5.60 -0.51
CA ALA A 444 -7.95 -4.89 -1.27
C ALA A 444 -7.10 -5.84 -2.12
N ALA A 445 -6.76 -7.03 -1.62
CA ALA A 445 -6.03 -8.05 -2.35
C ALA A 445 -6.85 -8.57 -3.55
N ILE A 446 -8.13 -8.87 -3.34
CA ILE A 446 -9.07 -9.28 -4.40
C ILE A 446 -9.12 -8.22 -5.51
N ARG A 447 -9.36 -6.96 -5.14
CA ARG A 447 -9.39 -5.85 -6.11
C ARG A 447 -8.08 -5.68 -6.86
N GLN A 448 -6.95 -5.91 -6.19
CA GLN A 448 -5.64 -5.81 -6.82
C GLN A 448 -5.42 -6.94 -7.83
N GLU A 449 -5.85 -8.16 -7.50
CA GLU A 449 -5.81 -9.31 -8.41
C GLU A 449 -6.72 -9.10 -9.62
N GLU A 450 -7.96 -8.65 -9.41
CA GLU A 450 -8.89 -8.28 -10.49
C GLU A 450 -8.29 -7.24 -11.42
N LYS A 451 -7.65 -6.20 -10.86
CA LYS A 451 -6.97 -5.17 -11.66
C LYS A 451 -5.81 -5.76 -12.47
N ARG A 452 -4.96 -6.60 -11.86
CA ARG A 452 -3.86 -7.27 -12.57
C ARG A 452 -4.38 -8.19 -13.69
N ALA A 453 -5.47 -8.91 -13.44
CA ALA A 453 -6.12 -9.76 -14.42
C ALA A 453 -6.69 -8.93 -15.58
N ALA A 454 -7.34 -7.80 -15.29
CA ALA A 454 -7.84 -6.87 -16.30
C ALA A 454 -6.70 -6.26 -17.15
N GLU A 455 -5.61 -5.84 -16.52
CA GLU A 455 -4.42 -5.33 -17.21
C GLU A 455 -3.71 -6.41 -18.05
N ALA A 456 -3.65 -7.64 -17.56
CA ALA A 456 -3.14 -8.79 -18.31
C ALA A 456 -4.02 -9.10 -19.53
N LYS A 457 -5.35 -9.10 -19.36
CA LYS A 457 -6.33 -9.28 -20.45
C LYS A 457 -6.19 -8.20 -21.51
N ALA A 458 -6.13 -6.92 -21.10
CA ALA A 458 -5.94 -5.80 -22.02
C ALA A 458 -4.62 -5.91 -22.81
N ARG A 459 -3.52 -6.32 -22.17
CA ARG A 459 -2.23 -6.57 -22.85
C ARG A 459 -2.31 -7.73 -23.84
N PHE A 460 -3.02 -8.80 -23.50
CA PHE A 460 -3.23 -9.95 -24.38
C PHE A 460 -4.05 -9.57 -25.62
N GLU A 461 -5.19 -8.89 -25.42
CA GLU A 461 -6.05 -8.39 -26.51
C GLU A 461 -5.30 -7.41 -27.42
N ALA A 462 -4.52 -6.49 -26.85
CA ALA A 462 -3.69 -5.56 -27.63
C ALA A 462 -2.62 -6.28 -28.48
N ARG A 463 -2.00 -7.34 -27.93
CA ARG A 463 -1.04 -8.18 -28.68
C ARG A 463 -1.73 -8.93 -29.80
N GLN A 464 -2.91 -9.50 -29.57
CA GLN A 464 -3.67 -10.24 -30.56
C GLN A 464 -4.10 -9.33 -31.72
N ALA A 465 -4.62 -8.14 -31.40
CA ALA A 465 -4.98 -7.12 -32.40
C ALA A 465 -3.76 -6.63 -33.21
N ARG A 466 -2.55 -6.63 -32.64
CA ARG A 466 -1.32 -6.33 -33.38
C ARG A 466 -0.96 -7.46 -34.36
N LEU A 467 -1.00 -8.71 -33.90
CA LEU A 467 -0.71 -9.89 -34.74
C LEU A 467 -1.71 -10.03 -35.90
N GLU A 468 -2.99 -9.76 -35.66
CA GLU A 468 -4.02 -9.76 -36.70
C GLU A 468 -3.79 -8.66 -37.74
N ARG A 469 -3.40 -7.45 -37.31
CA ARG A 469 -3.01 -6.35 -38.22
C ARG A 469 -1.78 -6.70 -39.06
N GLU A 470 -0.76 -7.29 -38.45
CA GLU A 470 0.43 -7.74 -39.17
C GLU A 470 0.10 -8.85 -40.18
N LYS A 471 -0.77 -9.80 -39.80
CA LYS A 471 -1.25 -10.85 -40.70
C LYS A 471 -2.07 -10.29 -41.86
N ALA A 472 -2.97 -9.35 -41.61
CA ALA A 472 -3.76 -8.68 -42.63
C ALA A 472 -2.88 -7.87 -43.59
N ALA A 473 -1.95 -7.06 -43.06
CA ALA A 473 -0.98 -6.32 -43.87
C ALA A 473 -0.10 -7.24 -44.72
N ARG A 474 0.31 -8.40 -44.18
CA ARG A 474 1.06 -9.41 -44.93
C ARG A 474 0.21 -10.02 -46.04
N LEU A 475 -1.07 -10.33 -45.78
CA LEU A 475 -1.99 -10.84 -46.79
C LEU A 475 -2.27 -9.80 -47.89
N GLU A 476 -2.42 -8.52 -47.55
CA GLU A 476 -2.54 -7.43 -48.54
C GLU A 476 -1.26 -7.27 -49.36
N ARG A 477 -0.07 -7.35 -48.77
CA ARG A 477 1.20 -7.37 -49.52
C ARG A 477 1.27 -8.55 -50.48
N HIS A 478 0.84 -9.74 -50.04
CA HIS A 478 0.78 -10.90 -50.92
C HIS A 478 -0.26 -10.74 -52.04
N LYS A 479 -1.44 -10.17 -51.76
CA LYS A 479 -2.48 -9.91 -52.77
C LYS A 479 -2.05 -8.85 -53.79
N SER A 480 -1.46 -7.74 -53.33
CA SER A 480 -0.92 -6.69 -54.20
C SER A 480 0.26 -7.19 -55.06
N ALA A 481 1.11 -8.07 -54.53
CA ALA A 481 2.14 -8.76 -55.31
C ALA A 481 1.59 -9.82 -56.28
N ALA A 482 0.38 -10.34 -56.05
CA ALA A 482 -0.30 -11.30 -56.91
C ALA A 482 -1.19 -10.64 -58.00
N VAL A 483 -1.27 -9.31 -58.04
CA VAL A 483 -1.87 -8.60 -59.18
C VAL A 483 -1.01 -8.86 -60.41
N GLN A 484 -1.63 -9.45 -61.43
CA GLN A 484 -1.01 -9.96 -62.66
C GLN A 484 -0.16 -8.88 -63.37
N PRO A 485 0.94 -9.27 -64.05
CA PRO A 485 1.71 -8.35 -64.88
C PRO A 485 0.80 -7.71 -65.94
N ALA A 486 1.01 -6.43 -66.24
CA ALA A 486 0.34 -5.75 -67.33
C ALA A 486 0.63 -6.49 -68.66
N ALA A 487 -0.29 -6.39 -69.64
CA ALA A 487 -0.28 -7.16 -70.89
C ALA A 487 1.07 -7.18 -71.65
N LYS A 488 1.94 -6.19 -71.43
CA LYS A 488 3.31 -6.10 -71.99
C LYS A 488 4.27 -7.22 -71.55
N ASP A 489 4.05 -7.86 -70.41
CA ASP A 489 4.98 -8.89 -69.90
C ASP A 489 4.68 -10.31 -70.42
N LYS A 490 3.50 -10.54 -71.01
CA LYS A 490 3.17 -11.84 -71.65
C LYS A 490 3.97 -12.06 -72.94
N ASP A 491 4.23 -11.00 -73.70
CA ASP A 491 5.00 -11.07 -74.94
C ASP A 491 6.50 -11.32 -74.68
N ALA A 492 7.03 -10.77 -73.58
CA ALA A 492 8.42 -11.01 -73.17
C ALA A 492 8.66 -12.47 -72.73
N ILE A 493 7.68 -13.06 -72.03
CA ILE A 493 7.74 -14.46 -71.58
C ILE A 493 7.57 -15.44 -72.77
N ALA A 494 6.69 -15.12 -73.73
CA ALA A 494 6.54 -15.89 -74.96
C ALA A 494 7.81 -15.85 -75.84
N ALA A 495 8.45 -14.69 -75.93
CA ALA A 495 9.73 -14.52 -76.65
C ALA A 495 10.89 -15.28 -75.98
N ALA A 496 10.88 -15.43 -74.66
CA ALA A 496 11.88 -16.22 -73.94
C ALA A 496 11.68 -17.74 -74.12
N LEU A 497 10.43 -18.21 -74.11
CA LEU A 497 10.09 -19.62 -74.38
C LEU A 497 10.40 -20.04 -75.82
N ALA A 498 10.27 -19.13 -76.80
CA ALA A 498 10.67 -19.37 -78.19
C ALA A 498 12.19 -19.61 -78.33
N ARG A 499 13.02 -18.83 -77.61
CA ARG A 499 14.49 -18.98 -77.62
C ARG A 499 14.98 -20.26 -76.95
N VAL A 500 14.22 -20.81 -76.01
CA VAL A 500 14.53 -22.11 -75.38
C VAL A 500 14.16 -23.28 -76.31
N LYS A 501 13.07 -23.14 -77.07
CA LYS A 501 12.70 -24.14 -78.10
C LYS A 501 13.67 -24.17 -79.28
N GLU A 502 14.20 -23.03 -79.72
CA GLU A 502 15.27 -22.97 -80.73
C GLU A 502 16.56 -23.66 -80.25
N LYS A 503 16.94 -23.49 -78.98
CA LYS A 503 18.11 -24.18 -78.40
C LYS A 503 17.92 -25.68 -78.18
N GLN A 504 16.69 -26.16 -78.05
CA GLN A 504 16.41 -27.60 -77.99
C GLN A 504 16.42 -28.27 -79.37
N ALA A 505 16.17 -27.52 -80.46
CA ALA A 505 16.23 -28.04 -81.82
C ALA A 505 17.68 -28.30 -82.30
N GLU A 506 18.66 -27.55 -81.80
CA GLU A 506 20.09 -27.74 -82.11
C GLU A 506 20.74 -28.92 -81.36
N ALA A 507 20.06 -29.54 -80.40
CA ALA A 507 20.61 -30.61 -79.56
C ALA A 507 20.20 -32.03 -80.00
N THR A 508 20.18 -32.29 -81.31
CA THR A 508 19.86 -33.62 -81.87
C THR A 508 21.03 -34.20 -82.68
N GLN A 509 22.05 -34.70 -81.98
CA GLN A 509 22.93 -35.76 -82.52
C GLN A 509 23.11 -36.86 -81.47
N PRO A 510 22.95 -38.15 -81.84
CA PRO A 510 22.95 -39.25 -80.88
C PRO A 510 24.39 -39.59 -80.46
N ILE A 511 24.67 -39.54 -79.16
CA ILE A 511 25.92 -40.01 -78.58
C ILE A 511 25.79 -41.50 -78.30
N VAL A 512 26.52 -42.32 -79.07
CA VAL A 512 26.71 -43.76 -78.83
C VAL A 512 27.74 -43.92 -77.70
N ILE A 513 27.32 -44.49 -76.57
CA ILE A 513 28.19 -44.79 -75.43
C ILE A 513 28.81 -46.17 -75.65
N LYS A 514 30.13 -46.25 -75.87
CA LYS A 514 30.90 -47.49 -75.68
C LYS A 514 31.21 -47.67 -74.20
N ALA A 515 30.80 -48.79 -73.61
CA ALA A 515 31.04 -49.09 -72.21
C ALA A 515 32.55 -49.33 -71.96
N GLY A 516 33.16 -48.55 -71.06
CA GLY A 516 34.50 -48.86 -70.54
C GLY A 516 35.37 -47.69 -70.03
N GLU A 517 35.15 -46.44 -70.45
CA GLU A 517 36.05 -45.33 -70.08
C GLU A 517 35.33 -44.14 -69.42
N ARG A 518 35.99 -43.53 -68.42
CA ARG A 518 35.49 -42.38 -67.65
C ARG A 518 35.63 -41.10 -68.49
N PRO A 519 34.57 -40.30 -68.66
CA PRO A 519 34.67 -39.00 -69.34
C PRO A 519 35.43 -37.98 -68.48
N ASP A 520 36.39 -37.27 -69.08
CA ASP A 520 37.19 -36.23 -68.43
C ASP A 520 36.38 -34.95 -68.22
N ASN A 521 36.00 -34.69 -66.97
CA ASN A 521 35.23 -33.52 -66.53
C ASN A 521 36.11 -32.34 -66.06
N SER A 522 37.41 -32.35 -66.38
CA SER A 522 38.39 -31.31 -65.98
C SER A 522 37.95 -29.88 -66.33
N ALA A 523 37.37 -29.68 -67.52
CA ALA A 523 36.91 -28.36 -67.98
C ALA A 523 35.73 -27.79 -67.16
N ILE A 524 34.82 -28.65 -66.69
CA ILE A 524 33.65 -28.22 -65.89
C ILE A 524 34.08 -27.85 -64.47
N ILE A 525 35.10 -28.53 -63.93
CA ILE A 525 35.65 -28.25 -62.61
C ILE A 525 36.36 -26.88 -62.61
N ALA A 526 37.18 -26.60 -63.63
CA ALA A 526 37.86 -25.30 -63.79
C ALA A 526 36.86 -24.13 -63.91
N ALA A 527 35.77 -24.30 -64.67
CA ALA A 527 34.73 -23.29 -64.80
C ALA A 527 33.98 -23.01 -63.47
N ARG A 528 33.84 -24.02 -62.61
CA ARG A 528 33.18 -23.90 -61.31
C ARG A 528 34.06 -23.17 -60.29
N GLU A 529 35.37 -23.37 -60.33
CA GLU A 529 36.34 -22.63 -59.51
C GLU A 529 36.42 -21.16 -59.90
N ALA A 530 36.45 -20.85 -61.20
CA ALA A 530 36.45 -19.47 -61.69
C ALA A 530 35.21 -18.69 -61.20
N ARG A 531 34.02 -19.32 -61.20
CA ARG A 531 32.79 -18.72 -60.64
C ARG A 531 32.86 -18.49 -59.13
N LYS A 532 33.46 -19.42 -58.38
CA LYS A 532 33.66 -19.24 -56.93
C LYS A 532 34.69 -18.16 -56.61
N ALA A 533 35.69 -17.95 -57.46
CA ALA A 533 36.66 -16.87 -57.30
C ALA A 533 36.01 -15.49 -57.56
N GLN A 534 35.21 -15.36 -58.64
CA GLN A 534 34.48 -14.13 -58.93
C GLN A 534 33.45 -13.78 -57.85
N ALA A 535 32.74 -14.78 -57.29
CA ALA A 535 31.81 -14.55 -56.20
C ALA A 535 32.50 -14.02 -54.93
N ARG A 536 33.70 -14.53 -54.61
CA ARG A 536 34.49 -14.07 -53.46
C ARG A 536 35.05 -12.66 -53.66
N ALA A 537 35.51 -12.33 -54.88
CA ALA A 537 35.96 -10.97 -55.19
C ALA A 537 34.82 -9.94 -55.05
N LYS A 538 33.63 -10.27 -55.53
CA LYS A 538 32.44 -9.41 -55.43
C LYS A 538 31.97 -9.22 -53.98
N GLN A 539 32.14 -10.24 -53.15
CA GLN A 539 31.85 -10.17 -51.71
C GLN A 539 32.84 -9.26 -50.97
N ALA A 540 34.12 -9.28 -51.36
CA ALA A 540 35.15 -8.42 -50.79
C ALA A 540 34.93 -6.92 -51.15
N GLU A 541 34.51 -6.61 -52.38
CA GLU A 541 34.12 -5.25 -52.78
C GLU A 541 32.91 -4.73 -51.99
N LEU A 542 31.87 -5.56 -51.81
CA LEU A 542 30.69 -5.21 -51.01
C LEU A 542 31.02 -4.96 -49.54
N GLN A 543 32.08 -5.58 -49.02
CA GLN A 543 32.51 -5.40 -47.64
C GLN A 543 33.29 -4.09 -47.47
N GLN A 544 34.16 -3.72 -48.43
CA GLN A 544 34.84 -2.43 -48.44
C GLN A 544 33.89 -1.23 -48.58
N THR A 545 32.77 -1.38 -49.32
CA THR A 545 31.76 -0.31 -49.43
C THR A 545 30.93 -0.11 -48.15
N ASN A 546 30.80 -1.14 -47.31
CA ASN A 546 30.06 -1.05 -46.05
C ASN A 546 30.92 -0.46 -44.90
N ASP A 547 32.24 -0.64 -44.96
CA ASP A 547 33.16 -0.09 -43.96
C ASP A 547 33.42 1.41 -44.17
N ALA A 548 33.25 1.93 -45.40
CA ALA A 548 33.34 3.37 -45.67
C ALA A 548 32.09 4.17 -45.24
N ALA A 549 30.92 3.51 -45.07
CA ALA A 549 29.66 4.15 -44.71
C ALA A 549 29.36 4.15 -43.19
N THR A 550 30.21 3.54 -42.36
CA THR A 550 30.00 3.34 -40.91
C THR A 550 30.79 4.28 -40.01
N VAL A 551 31.46 5.32 -40.55
CA VAL A 551 32.27 6.28 -39.76
C VAL A 551 31.48 7.53 -39.28
N ALA A 552 30.14 7.57 -39.42
CA ALA A 552 29.35 8.75 -39.04
C ALA A 552 28.12 8.49 -38.13
N ASP A 553 28.15 7.50 -37.23
CA ASP A 553 27.12 7.36 -36.18
C ASP A 553 27.73 7.18 -34.76
N PRO A 554 27.86 8.26 -33.97
CA PRO A 554 28.45 8.21 -32.62
C PRO A 554 27.61 7.44 -31.59
N ARG A 555 26.35 7.08 -31.88
CA ARG A 555 25.50 6.34 -30.93
C ARG A 555 25.81 4.85 -30.91
N LYS A 556 26.26 4.27 -32.03
CA LYS A 556 26.61 2.85 -32.12
C LYS A 556 27.91 2.54 -31.37
N THR A 557 28.89 3.43 -31.47
CA THR A 557 30.17 3.33 -30.76
C THR A 557 30.01 3.39 -29.25
N ALA A 558 29.05 4.17 -28.74
CA ALA A 558 28.75 4.26 -27.31
C ALA A 558 28.11 2.98 -26.75
N VAL A 559 27.25 2.32 -27.52
CA VAL A 559 26.59 1.06 -27.13
C VAL A 559 27.58 -0.11 -27.17
N GLU A 560 28.47 -0.16 -28.16
CA GLU A 560 29.52 -1.19 -28.23
C GLU A 560 30.56 -1.01 -27.12
N ALA A 561 30.94 0.23 -26.77
CA ALA A 561 31.79 0.51 -25.62
C ALA A 561 31.13 0.11 -24.28
N ALA A 562 29.81 0.29 -24.15
CA ALA A 562 29.06 -0.14 -22.96
C ALA A 562 28.98 -1.67 -22.84
N ILE A 563 28.78 -2.38 -23.96
CA ILE A 563 28.75 -3.85 -24.00
C ILE A 563 30.15 -4.42 -23.75
N ALA A 564 31.21 -3.78 -24.24
CA ALA A 564 32.59 -4.18 -23.97
C ALA A 564 32.95 -3.99 -22.49
N ARG A 565 32.53 -2.89 -21.85
CA ARG A 565 32.71 -2.67 -20.40
C ARG A 565 31.91 -3.67 -19.56
N ALA A 566 30.71 -4.03 -19.99
CA ALA A 566 29.90 -5.05 -19.31
C ALA A 566 30.51 -6.45 -19.44
N LYS A 567 31.10 -6.79 -20.60
CA LYS A 567 31.80 -8.06 -20.80
C LYS A 567 33.13 -8.11 -20.04
N ALA A 568 33.89 -7.01 -19.97
CA ALA A 568 35.12 -6.93 -19.19
C ALA A 568 34.85 -7.12 -17.69
N ARG A 569 33.82 -6.45 -17.15
CA ARG A 569 33.39 -6.65 -15.74
C ARG A 569 32.92 -8.07 -15.46
N LYS A 570 32.28 -8.73 -16.43
CA LYS A 570 31.81 -10.12 -16.29
C LYS A 570 32.97 -11.13 -16.34
N LEU A 571 34.05 -10.82 -17.07
CA LEU A 571 35.29 -11.60 -17.09
C LEU A 571 36.14 -11.38 -15.83
N GLU A 572 36.25 -10.15 -15.32
CA GLU A 572 36.91 -9.86 -14.04
C GLU A 572 36.20 -10.55 -12.87
N GLN A 573 34.86 -10.58 -12.88
CA GLN A 573 34.07 -11.25 -11.87
C GLN A 573 34.11 -12.80 -11.97
N GLN A 574 34.51 -13.34 -13.13
CA GLN A 574 34.74 -14.78 -13.32
C GLN A 574 36.19 -15.20 -13.03
N GLN A 575 37.16 -14.31 -13.18
CA GLN A 575 38.56 -14.56 -12.83
C GLN A 575 38.88 -14.32 -11.34
N ALA A 576 38.06 -13.53 -10.63
CA ALA A 576 38.17 -13.39 -9.17
C ALA A 576 37.67 -14.61 -8.37
N ASN A 577 37.17 -15.67 -9.03
CA ASN A 577 36.59 -16.85 -8.41
C ASN A 577 37.29 -18.17 -8.78
N ALA A 578 38.58 -18.10 -9.14
CA ALA A 578 39.45 -19.26 -9.27
C ALA A 578 40.48 -19.26 -8.12
N GLU A 579 40.29 -20.17 -7.15
CA GLU A 579 41.25 -20.45 -6.07
C GLU A 579 42.54 -21.10 -6.63
N PRO A 580 43.73 -20.79 -6.08
CA PRO A 580 44.89 -21.67 -6.09
C PRO A 580 44.83 -22.71 -4.96
N GLU A 581 45.47 -23.86 -5.19
CA GLU A 581 45.47 -25.08 -4.39
C GLU A 581 46.03 -24.96 -2.94
N GLU A 582 45.45 -25.81 -2.08
CA GLU A 582 45.95 -26.45 -0.84
C GLU A 582 46.59 -25.62 0.29
N GLN A 583 45.79 -25.38 1.35
CA GLN A 583 46.17 -25.60 2.74
C GLN A 583 44.92 -25.96 3.58
N VAL A 584 44.95 -27.12 4.24
CA VAL A 584 43.83 -27.70 4.99
C VAL A 584 43.65 -26.98 6.35
N ASP A 585 42.51 -26.32 6.55
CA ASP A 585 42.13 -25.69 7.82
C ASP A 585 41.62 -26.74 8.85
N PRO A 586 42.29 -26.90 10.01
CA PRO A 586 41.93 -27.88 11.04
C PRO A 586 40.58 -27.65 11.74
N ARG A 587 39.91 -26.50 11.52
CA ARG A 587 38.58 -26.23 12.13
C ARG A 587 37.43 -26.97 11.46
N LYS A 588 37.51 -27.27 10.17
CA LYS A 588 36.39 -27.92 9.45
C LYS A 588 36.23 -29.39 9.85
N ALA A 589 37.35 -30.08 10.08
CA ALA A 589 37.37 -31.45 10.61
C ALA A 589 36.90 -31.53 12.08
N ALA A 590 37.18 -30.51 12.89
CA ALA A 590 36.73 -30.46 14.28
C ALA A 590 35.20 -30.30 14.40
N VAL A 591 34.58 -29.56 13.49
CA VAL A 591 33.13 -29.34 13.46
C VAL A 591 32.38 -30.57 12.96
N GLU A 592 32.89 -31.27 11.94
CA GLU A 592 32.30 -32.55 11.51
C GLU A 592 32.46 -33.65 12.57
N ALA A 593 33.60 -33.71 13.27
CA ALA A 593 33.79 -34.62 14.38
C ALA A 593 32.86 -34.30 15.57
N ALA A 594 32.57 -33.02 15.83
CA ALA A 594 31.62 -32.61 16.87
C ALA A 594 30.16 -32.96 16.52
N ILE A 595 29.77 -32.81 15.25
CA ILE A 595 28.44 -33.17 14.76
C ILE A 595 28.24 -34.69 14.75
N ALA A 596 29.28 -35.45 14.40
CA ALA A 596 29.26 -36.92 14.48
C ALA A 596 29.16 -37.41 15.93
N ARG A 597 29.89 -36.79 16.88
CA ARG A 597 29.79 -37.10 18.32
C ARG A 597 28.44 -36.72 18.93
N ALA A 598 27.84 -35.62 18.47
CA ALA A 598 26.50 -35.21 18.90
C ALA A 598 25.41 -36.17 18.39
N LYS A 599 25.56 -36.68 17.16
CA LYS A 599 24.65 -37.71 16.62
C LYS A 599 24.83 -39.07 17.30
N ALA A 600 26.07 -39.47 17.60
CA ALA A 600 26.35 -40.72 18.34
C ALA A 600 25.77 -40.67 19.77
N ARG A 601 25.93 -39.56 20.49
CA ARG A 601 25.33 -39.38 21.84
C ARG A 601 23.81 -39.39 21.81
N LYS A 602 23.17 -38.89 20.74
CA LYS A 602 21.71 -38.89 20.61
C LYS A 602 21.14 -40.28 20.32
N LEU A 603 21.93 -41.16 19.69
CA LEU A 603 21.60 -42.57 19.47
C LEU A 603 21.86 -43.44 20.71
N GLU A 604 22.93 -43.18 21.47
CA GLU A 604 23.19 -43.86 22.74
C GLU A 604 22.16 -43.51 23.83
N GLN A 605 21.66 -42.27 23.86
CA GLN A 605 20.60 -41.85 24.79
C GLN A 605 19.21 -42.42 24.45
N GLN A 606 19.02 -42.98 23.25
CA GLN A 606 17.78 -43.63 22.83
C GLN A 606 17.79 -45.15 23.05
N GLN A 607 18.94 -45.76 23.33
CA GLN A 607 19.07 -47.20 23.61
C GLN A 607 19.30 -47.55 25.09
N ALA A 608 19.49 -46.56 25.97
CA ALA A 608 19.78 -46.80 27.39
C ALA A 608 18.55 -46.83 28.32
N ASN A 609 17.31 -46.77 27.81
CA ASN A 609 16.11 -46.89 28.66
C ASN A 609 15.19 -48.02 28.18
N ALA A 610 15.49 -49.22 28.70
CA ALA A 610 14.55 -50.34 28.81
C ALA A 610 14.61 -50.91 30.24
N GLU A 611 13.72 -50.37 31.10
CA GLU A 611 12.90 -50.98 32.18
C GLU A 611 13.53 -51.79 33.36
N PRO A 612 12.89 -51.76 34.57
CA PRO A 612 11.71 -52.62 34.86
C PRO A 612 10.53 -51.94 35.62
N GLU A 613 9.29 -52.39 35.29
CA GLU A 613 8.03 -52.55 36.09
C GLU A 613 7.49 -51.34 36.92
N GLU A 614 6.21 -50.95 36.99
CA GLU A 614 4.91 -51.66 36.89
C GLU A 614 3.71 -50.68 36.64
N GLN A 615 2.52 -51.24 36.30
CA GLN A 615 1.14 -50.68 36.23
C GLN A 615 0.67 -49.92 34.97
N VAL A 616 -0.11 -50.64 34.16
CA VAL A 616 -0.79 -50.18 32.92
C VAL A 616 -2.21 -49.68 33.24
N ASP A 617 -2.49 -48.43 32.84
CA ASP A 617 -3.82 -47.81 32.89
C ASP A 617 -4.78 -48.42 31.82
N PRO A 618 -5.92 -49.01 32.23
CA PRO A 618 -6.88 -49.66 31.33
C PRO A 618 -7.59 -48.72 30.35
N ARG A 619 -7.50 -47.38 30.49
CA ARG A 619 -8.15 -46.44 29.56
C ARG A 619 -7.43 -46.28 28.23
N LYS A 620 -6.12 -46.45 28.18
CA LYS A 620 -5.34 -46.23 26.95
C LYS A 620 -5.57 -47.36 25.92
N ALA A 621 -5.71 -48.59 26.40
CA ALA A 621 -6.03 -49.76 25.58
C ALA A 621 -7.47 -49.72 25.00
N ALA A 622 -8.42 -49.15 25.74
CA ALA A 622 -9.80 -49.01 25.27
C ALA A 622 -9.94 -48.00 24.11
N VAL A 623 -9.13 -46.93 24.12
CA VAL A 623 -9.14 -45.89 23.09
C VAL A 623 -8.46 -46.38 21.81
N GLU A 624 -7.35 -47.11 21.91
CA GLU A 624 -6.70 -47.72 20.74
C GLU A 624 -7.56 -48.84 20.10
N ALA A 625 -8.25 -49.65 20.92
CA ALA A 625 -9.20 -50.63 20.41
C ALA A 625 -10.41 -49.98 19.71
N ALA A 626 -10.88 -48.82 20.16
CA ALA A 626 -11.95 -48.06 19.51
C ALA A 626 -11.51 -47.44 18.18
N ILE A 627 -10.29 -46.92 18.10
CA ILE A 627 -9.70 -46.34 16.89
C ILE A 627 -9.42 -47.44 15.84
N ALA A 628 -8.97 -48.62 16.26
CA ALA A 628 -8.77 -49.77 15.39
C ALA A 628 -10.10 -50.30 14.81
N ARG A 629 -11.16 -50.38 15.64
CA ARG A 629 -12.50 -50.80 15.18
C ARG A 629 -13.15 -49.79 14.24
N ALA A 630 -12.91 -48.49 14.44
CA ALA A 630 -13.39 -47.44 13.56
C ALA A 630 -12.67 -47.46 12.19
N LYS A 631 -11.37 -47.76 12.17
CA LYS A 631 -10.61 -47.93 10.91
C LYS A 631 -11.00 -49.21 10.15
N ALA A 632 -11.25 -50.31 10.85
CA ALA A 632 -11.72 -51.56 10.24
C ALA A 632 -13.10 -51.42 9.59
N ARG A 633 -14.05 -50.75 10.25
CA ARG A 633 -15.39 -50.46 9.68
C ARG A 633 -15.35 -49.55 8.45
N LYS A 634 -14.36 -48.65 8.38
CA LYS A 634 -14.19 -47.73 7.25
C LYS A 634 -13.59 -48.41 6.01
N LEU A 635 -12.80 -49.47 6.20
CA LEU A 635 -12.26 -50.30 5.11
C LEU A 635 -13.28 -51.33 4.60
N GLU A 636 -14.10 -51.92 5.48
CA GLU A 636 -15.18 -52.84 5.07
C GLU A 636 -16.29 -52.13 4.28
N GLN A 637 -16.55 -50.83 4.56
CA GLN A 637 -17.50 -50.01 3.79
C GLN A 637 -16.99 -49.58 2.40
N GLN A 638 -15.70 -49.74 2.10
CA GLN A 638 -15.11 -49.34 0.82
C GLN A 638 -14.89 -50.50 -0.17
N GLN A 639 -15.08 -51.76 0.24
CA GLN A 639 -14.93 -52.93 -0.64
C GLN A 639 -16.24 -53.66 -0.98
N ALA A 640 -17.37 -53.27 -0.41
CA ALA A 640 -18.69 -53.77 -0.82
C ALA A 640 -19.43 -52.70 -1.66
N ASN A 641 -19.12 -52.62 -2.96
CA ASN A 641 -20.10 -52.29 -4.00
C ASN A 641 -19.48 -52.35 -5.41
N ALA A 642 -19.57 -53.53 -6.03
CA ALA A 642 -19.59 -53.69 -7.48
C ALA A 642 -21.04 -54.06 -7.90
N VAL A 643 -21.71 -53.08 -8.54
CA VAL A 643 -22.75 -53.06 -9.62
C VAL A 643 -23.75 -54.24 -9.70
N PRO A 644 -25.09 -53.99 -9.81
CA PRO A 644 -25.73 -53.79 -11.13
C PRO A 644 -26.90 -52.79 -11.24
N GLU A 645 -27.04 -52.26 -12.46
CA GLU A 645 -28.26 -51.79 -13.15
C GLU A 645 -28.95 -50.45 -12.82
N GLU A 646 -29.61 -49.98 -13.87
CA GLU A 646 -30.11 -48.67 -14.27
C GLU A 646 -31.37 -48.22 -13.50
N GLN A 647 -31.35 -47.03 -12.88
CA GLN A 647 -32.56 -46.25 -12.56
C GLN A 647 -32.24 -44.74 -12.54
N VAL A 648 -32.99 -43.99 -13.36
CA VAL A 648 -32.86 -42.55 -13.58
C VAL A 648 -33.48 -41.76 -12.41
N ASP A 649 -32.71 -40.85 -11.82
CA ASP A 649 -33.13 -39.99 -10.71
C ASP A 649 -34.20 -38.94 -11.15
N PRO A 650 -35.43 -38.97 -10.58
CA PRO A 650 -36.52 -38.05 -10.93
C PRO A 650 -36.27 -36.58 -10.55
N ARG A 651 -35.24 -36.26 -9.74
CA ARG A 651 -34.88 -34.86 -9.43
C ARG A 651 -34.17 -34.16 -10.57
N LYS A 652 -33.44 -34.88 -11.42
CA LYS A 652 -32.70 -34.27 -12.53
C LYS A 652 -33.64 -33.78 -13.64
N ALA A 653 -34.71 -34.54 -13.92
CA ALA A 653 -35.78 -34.15 -14.84
C ALA A 653 -36.62 -32.96 -14.33
N ALA A 654 -36.84 -32.85 -13.02
CA ALA A 654 -37.57 -31.72 -12.42
C ALA A 654 -36.80 -30.39 -12.52
N VAL A 655 -35.47 -30.43 -12.39
CA VAL A 655 -34.60 -29.25 -12.52
C VAL A 655 -34.49 -28.80 -13.98
N GLU A 656 -34.39 -29.74 -14.94
CA GLU A 656 -34.41 -29.39 -16.37
C GLU A 656 -35.77 -28.84 -16.81
N ALA A 657 -36.88 -29.37 -16.30
CA ALA A 657 -38.22 -28.83 -16.56
C ALA A 657 -38.42 -27.43 -15.96
N ALA A 658 -37.82 -27.14 -14.79
CA ALA A 658 -37.87 -25.81 -14.18
C ALA A 658 -37.03 -24.78 -14.97
N ILE A 659 -35.86 -25.19 -15.46
CA ILE A 659 -35.00 -24.34 -16.30
C ILE A 659 -35.63 -24.08 -17.67
N ALA A 660 -36.32 -25.06 -18.25
CA ALA A 660 -37.07 -24.91 -19.49
C ALA A 660 -38.27 -23.95 -19.33
N ARG A 661 -39.01 -24.03 -18.22
CA ARG A 661 -40.13 -23.11 -17.92
C ARG A 661 -39.64 -21.68 -17.64
N ALA A 662 -38.48 -21.51 -17.00
CA ALA A 662 -37.88 -20.20 -16.79
C ALA A 662 -37.39 -19.56 -18.10
N LYS A 663 -36.84 -20.37 -19.02
CA LYS A 663 -36.47 -19.90 -20.37
C LYS A 663 -37.70 -19.56 -21.23
N ALA A 664 -38.77 -20.34 -21.16
CA ALA A 664 -40.02 -20.05 -21.86
C ALA A 664 -40.67 -18.74 -21.39
N ARG A 665 -40.72 -18.48 -20.07
CA ARG A 665 -41.21 -17.20 -19.52
C ARG A 665 -40.36 -16.00 -19.93
N LYS A 666 -39.06 -16.19 -20.11
CA LYS A 666 -38.13 -15.12 -20.53
C LYS A 666 -38.26 -14.80 -22.02
N LEU A 667 -38.66 -15.77 -22.84
CA LEU A 667 -38.99 -15.59 -24.27
C LEU A 667 -40.40 -14.98 -24.47
N GLU A 668 -41.39 -15.34 -23.65
CA GLU A 668 -42.72 -14.70 -23.67
C GLU A 668 -42.67 -13.23 -23.22
N GLN A 669 -41.79 -12.87 -22.27
CA GLN A 669 -41.55 -11.47 -21.89
C GLN A 669 -40.77 -10.64 -22.93
N GLN A 670 -40.21 -11.27 -23.97
CA GLN A 670 -39.48 -10.57 -25.04
C GLN A 670 -40.30 -10.40 -26.32
N GLN A 671 -41.52 -10.94 -26.41
CA GLN A 671 -42.41 -10.81 -27.57
C GLN A 671 -43.63 -9.91 -27.36
N THR A 672 -43.79 -9.31 -26.18
CA THR A 672 -44.81 -8.27 -25.91
C THR A 672 -44.15 -6.90 -25.74
N ASN A 673 -43.60 -6.36 -26.82
CA ASN A 673 -43.26 -4.94 -26.93
C ASN A 673 -43.64 -4.45 -28.33
N ALA A 674 -44.92 -4.12 -28.50
CA ALA A 674 -45.40 -3.14 -29.46
C ALA A 674 -45.86 -1.92 -28.64
N GLU A 675 -45.44 -0.73 -29.06
CA GLU A 675 -45.59 0.57 -28.40
C GLU A 675 -47.03 0.85 -27.89
N PRO A 676 -47.19 1.62 -26.79
CA PRO A 676 -47.44 3.06 -26.99
C PRO A 676 -46.92 4.02 -25.89
N GLU A 677 -46.73 5.27 -26.34
CA GLU A 677 -47.05 6.56 -25.71
C GLU A 677 -46.50 6.96 -24.31
N GLU A 678 -45.69 8.01 -24.36
CA GLU A 678 -45.58 9.16 -23.45
C GLU A 678 -46.02 8.97 -21.97
N GLN A 679 -45.06 8.57 -21.11
CA GLN A 679 -45.27 8.52 -19.67
C GLN A 679 -45.03 9.89 -19.00
N VAL A 680 -46.13 10.39 -18.44
CA VAL A 680 -46.28 11.58 -17.62
C VAL A 680 -45.57 11.45 -16.26
N ASP A 681 -44.89 12.52 -15.86
CA ASP A 681 -44.16 12.67 -14.58
C ASP A 681 -45.01 12.29 -13.34
N PRO A 682 -44.55 11.35 -12.49
CA PRO A 682 -45.26 10.92 -11.28
C PRO A 682 -45.48 12.03 -10.24
N ARG A 683 -44.75 13.16 -10.32
CA ARG A 683 -45.02 14.34 -9.48
C ARG A 683 -46.29 15.09 -9.88
N LYS A 684 -46.66 15.11 -11.17
CA LYS A 684 -47.91 15.75 -11.62
C LYS A 684 -49.14 14.96 -11.18
N ALA A 685 -49.08 13.63 -11.19
CA ALA A 685 -50.16 12.77 -10.71
C ALA A 685 -50.38 12.90 -9.18
N ALA A 686 -49.30 13.01 -8.40
CA ALA A 686 -49.38 13.21 -6.95
C ALA A 686 -49.99 14.57 -6.57
N VAL A 687 -49.65 15.64 -7.32
CA VAL A 687 -50.22 16.98 -7.11
C VAL A 687 -51.69 17.03 -7.52
N ALA A 688 -52.08 16.39 -8.63
CA ALA A 688 -53.49 16.28 -9.03
C ALA A 688 -54.34 15.51 -8.00
N ALA A 689 -53.81 14.42 -7.43
CA ALA A 689 -54.48 13.66 -6.38
C ALA A 689 -54.60 14.46 -5.06
N ALA A 690 -53.61 15.31 -4.74
CA ALA A 690 -53.68 16.19 -3.56
C ALA A 690 -54.71 17.32 -3.74
N ILE A 691 -54.78 17.91 -4.94
CA ILE A 691 -55.77 18.94 -5.26
C ILE A 691 -57.19 18.35 -5.25
N ALA A 692 -57.39 17.15 -5.81
CA ALA A 692 -58.69 16.48 -5.79
C ALA A 692 -59.15 16.13 -4.36
N ARG A 693 -58.22 15.70 -3.48
CA ARG A 693 -58.53 15.46 -2.06
C ARG A 693 -58.86 16.76 -1.31
N ALA A 694 -58.16 17.86 -1.62
CA ALA A 694 -58.45 19.16 -1.03
C ALA A 694 -59.82 19.72 -1.49
N GLN A 695 -60.17 19.54 -2.77
CA GLN A 695 -61.47 19.94 -3.32
C GLN A 695 -62.62 19.08 -2.77
N ALA A 696 -62.43 17.76 -2.62
CA ALA A 696 -63.41 16.89 -1.98
C ALA A 696 -63.63 17.23 -0.50
N LYS A 697 -62.56 17.60 0.23
CA LYS A 697 -62.67 18.03 1.64
C LYS A 697 -63.37 19.39 1.78
N LYS A 698 -63.17 20.30 0.81
CA LYS A 698 -63.85 21.60 0.75
C LYS A 698 -65.34 21.46 0.38
N ALA A 699 -65.69 20.52 -0.50
CA ALA A 699 -67.07 20.19 -0.85
C ALA A 699 -67.82 19.45 0.29
N ALA A 700 -67.12 18.61 1.06
CA ALA A 700 -67.68 17.97 2.25
C ALA A 700 -67.90 18.97 3.41
N GLN A 701 -67.04 19.99 3.57
CA GLN A 701 -67.24 21.06 4.55
C GLN A 701 -68.33 22.06 4.15
N GLN A 702 -68.64 22.21 2.86
CA GLN A 702 -69.77 23.03 2.38
C GLN A 702 -71.13 22.32 2.43
N LYS A 703 -71.17 20.99 2.65
CA LYS A 703 -72.41 20.22 2.83
C LYS A 703 -72.86 20.05 4.30
N VAL A 704 -72.09 20.54 5.27
CA VAL A 704 -72.41 20.47 6.72
C VAL A 704 -72.85 21.84 7.28
N VAL A 705 -73.06 22.84 6.42
CA VAL A 705 -73.46 24.22 6.82
C VAL A 705 -74.79 24.65 6.17
N ASN A 706 -75.57 23.70 5.63
CA ASN A 706 -76.88 24.00 5.00
C ASN A 706 -77.94 22.91 5.31
N GLU A 707 -77.95 22.43 6.55
CA GLU A 707 -79.14 21.81 7.18
C GLU A 707 -79.21 22.32 8.63
N ASP A 708 -79.68 23.56 8.75
CA ASP A 708 -80.58 24.09 9.79
C ASP A 708 -81.31 25.31 9.20
#